data_AF-A0A948HWU9-F1
#
_entry.id   AF-A0A948HWU9-F1
#
_cell.length_a   1.000
_cell.length_b   1.000
_cell.length_c   1.000
_cell.angle_alpha   90.00
_cell.angle_beta   90.00
_cell.angle_gamma   90.00
#
_symmetry.space_group_name_H-M   'P 1'
#
loop_
_entity.id
_entity.type
_entity.pdbx_description
1 polymer ?
#
loop_
_entity_poly.entity_id
_entity_poly.type
_entity_poly.pdbx_seq_one_letter_code
_entity_poly.pdbx_strand_id
1 'polypeptide(L)'
;MSQQYWIGGFYIDLSRNQITHLNETTTLAPKALAVLTYLAQHQAKVVSQDELLTQVWQGTIVSPNTLQRSITQLRKALGDDGKVQGYIKTHAKKGYSLEADVRWQPEAAPQPDAAAAPMAAAMPAKRRYAGLTQFNLGLLLFAVLLGAGLLSAGLLNTALLWQGFLPQTASQFKISEFRPLTANDNKEVAGIYSPDGQYIVFHRYSTEFCRNNIWAKHIKTQQEFQLSKNLDSNGAHSFSTDGKSLIFVQSRDCTEPLTQKTCYHLMSLDFDAALLSPQAPKRLLECKHSAIKNPQWLDDNHIALLQQKSGRWSLIRYAVAADNSDTLYEVSDGNVLSYDYSAKDKLIAVVSQSNDGSYYLTMLRPDGEQLSGHAIRYPPQIARFKSIYPNFSPFENQLIFSTGRQLFTLSYDGQINPVELPIDDAMGTPVFHPDGNRMLVTKGQYDSDIVALPLAGTLANNEQKPVQSALSGTVIARSVKAENNALFQPGGNLIAFQSARSGQLQVWLSDGHATWQLSHFPTDTYLYDMHWAKDGNSLLVNTDYALSQLFLDGSQHSLPFEYPIHSVFHYDSHTNTALVKLQINGVLKFAEVNLASATREVINNVGVTQAVKTAQGRLIFTDQLDRFWLQGPVEDQLIEPLNNQFSNKGFVVYGDTLYGINKDFQLWRYAGDTAHFAVIAEVPKTIDAITAANATQILLTQRINGRKEVVELVLAE
;
A
#
# COMPACT_ATOMS: atom_id res chain seq x y z
N MET A 1 5.48 38.59 -13.65
CA MET A 1 4.06 38.15 -13.55
C MET A 1 3.58 38.59 -12.18
N SER A 2 2.59 39.49 -12.13
CA SER A 2 2.00 39.98 -10.88
C SER A 2 1.61 38.80 -9.97
N GLN A 3 2.27 38.68 -8.82
CA GLN A 3 2.11 37.53 -7.90
C GLN A 3 0.76 37.54 -7.17
N GLN A 4 -0.01 38.64 -7.28
CA GLN A 4 -1.22 38.90 -6.49
C GLN A 4 -2.27 39.65 -7.33
N TYR A 5 -3.55 39.32 -7.15
CA TYR A 5 -4.69 39.98 -7.79
C TYR A 5 -5.96 39.82 -6.96
N TRP A 6 -7.01 40.59 -7.28
CA TRP A 6 -8.30 40.52 -6.63
C TRP A 6 -9.38 40.03 -7.59
N ILE A 7 -10.31 39.23 -7.06
CA ILE A 7 -11.59 38.87 -7.71
C ILE A 7 -12.71 39.35 -6.78
N GLY A 8 -13.41 40.43 -7.14
CA GLY A 8 -14.39 41.06 -6.25
C GLY A 8 -13.75 41.45 -4.90
N GLY A 9 -14.24 40.84 -3.81
CA GLY A 9 -13.71 41.00 -2.45
C GLY A 9 -12.60 40.01 -2.06
N PHE A 10 -12.24 39.05 -2.91
CA PHE A 10 -11.25 38.01 -2.64
C PHE A 10 -9.85 38.45 -3.07
N TYR A 11 -8.88 38.31 -2.16
CA TYR A 11 -7.46 38.52 -2.45
C TYR A 11 -6.80 37.20 -2.80
N ILE A 12 -6.11 37.14 -3.93
CA ILE A 12 -5.45 35.94 -4.45
C ILE A 12 -3.94 36.13 -4.37
N ASP A 13 -3.26 35.26 -3.63
CA ASP A 13 -1.80 35.21 -3.54
C ASP A 13 -1.28 33.92 -4.20
N LEU A 14 -0.67 34.07 -5.38
CA LEU A 14 -0.12 32.96 -6.16
C LEU A 14 1.15 32.38 -5.54
N SER A 15 1.93 33.18 -4.80
CA SER A 15 3.17 32.71 -4.16
C SER A 15 2.89 31.75 -3.00
N ARG A 16 1.73 31.91 -2.35
CA ARG A 16 1.30 31.11 -1.20
C ARG A 16 0.18 30.12 -1.50
N ASN A 17 -0.33 30.13 -2.73
CA ASN A 17 -1.52 29.39 -3.15
C ASN A 17 -2.76 29.66 -2.27
N GLN A 18 -3.00 30.93 -1.93
CA GLN A 18 -4.00 31.33 -0.95
C GLN A 18 -5.07 32.25 -1.53
N ILE A 19 -6.29 32.08 -1.04
CA ILE A 19 -7.40 33.01 -1.23
C ILE A 19 -7.78 33.57 0.15
N THR A 20 -7.85 34.89 0.28
CA THR A 20 -8.23 35.57 1.53
C THR A 20 -9.49 36.40 1.32
N HIS A 21 -10.46 36.27 2.22
CA HIS A 21 -11.71 37.06 2.25
C HIS A 21 -12.10 37.36 3.69
N LEU A 22 -12.39 38.62 4.03
CA LEU A 22 -12.77 39.06 5.39
C LEU A 22 -11.84 38.52 6.51
N ASN A 23 -10.51 38.51 6.27
CA ASN A 23 -9.46 37.94 7.14
C ASN A 23 -9.43 36.41 7.29
N GLU A 24 -10.30 35.67 6.60
CA GLU A 24 -10.22 34.20 6.51
C GLU A 24 -9.36 33.82 5.30
N THR A 25 -8.33 32.99 5.51
CA THR A 25 -7.42 32.54 4.44
C THR A 25 -7.61 31.05 4.18
N THR A 26 -7.92 30.70 2.94
CA THR A 26 -8.04 29.32 2.47
C THR A 26 -6.90 28.99 1.52
N THR A 27 -6.10 27.99 1.85
CA THR A 27 -5.07 27.45 0.94
C THR A 27 -5.72 26.49 -0.06
N LEU A 28 -5.41 26.66 -1.35
CA LEU A 28 -5.91 25.81 -2.43
C LEU A 28 -4.77 25.02 -3.08
N ALA A 29 -5.16 23.94 -3.78
CA ALA A 29 -4.21 23.22 -4.61
C ALA A 29 -3.67 24.16 -5.73
N PRO A 30 -2.36 24.11 -6.06
CA PRO A 30 -1.77 24.99 -7.07
C PRO A 30 -2.50 24.95 -8.41
N LYS A 31 -2.98 23.76 -8.84
CA LYS A 31 -3.74 23.60 -10.08
C LYS A 31 -5.14 24.22 -10.02
N ALA A 32 -5.80 24.20 -8.88
CA ALA A 32 -7.07 24.90 -8.71
C ALA A 32 -6.88 26.42 -8.84
N LEU A 33 -5.82 26.96 -8.21
CA LEU A 33 -5.51 28.38 -8.33
C LEU A 33 -5.04 28.77 -9.74
N ALA A 34 -4.34 27.88 -10.43
CA ALA A 34 -3.99 28.06 -11.85
C ALA A 34 -5.24 28.10 -12.75
N VAL A 35 -6.24 27.23 -12.54
CA VAL A 35 -7.55 27.32 -13.22
C VAL A 35 -8.20 28.68 -12.97
N LEU A 36 -8.26 29.12 -11.70
CA LEU A 36 -8.84 30.43 -11.36
C LEU A 36 -8.11 31.58 -12.05
N THR A 37 -6.79 31.53 -12.07
CA THR A 37 -5.94 32.55 -12.69
C THR A 37 -6.14 32.59 -14.20
N TYR A 38 -6.25 31.43 -14.85
CA TYR A 38 -6.53 31.37 -16.28
C TYR A 38 -7.92 31.93 -16.62
N LEU A 39 -8.94 31.61 -15.81
CA LEU A 39 -10.28 32.19 -15.94
C LEU A 39 -10.27 33.70 -15.67
N ALA A 40 -9.46 34.19 -14.71
CA ALA A 40 -9.33 35.60 -14.40
C ALA A 40 -8.64 36.40 -15.51
N GLN A 41 -7.67 35.81 -16.21
CA GLN A 41 -7.07 36.38 -17.42
C GLN A 41 -8.07 36.48 -18.58
N HIS A 42 -9.07 35.60 -18.59
CA HIS A 42 -10.15 35.55 -19.57
C HIS A 42 -11.51 35.97 -18.97
N GLN A 43 -11.49 37.00 -18.11
CA GLN A 43 -12.67 37.50 -17.42
C GLN A 43 -13.85 37.71 -18.39
N ALA A 44 -15.05 37.29 -17.97
CA ALA A 44 -16.30 37.35 -18.73
C ALA A 44 -16.30 36.62 -20.10
N LYS A 45 -15.30 35.77 -20.38
CA LYS A 45 -15.29 34.89 -21.55
C LYS A 45 -15.48 33.43 -21.15
N VAL A 46 -16.15 32.67 -22.01
CA VAL A 46 -16.29 31.22 -21.83
C VAL A 46 -15.02 30.54 -22.31
N VAL A 47 -14.33 29.88 -21.39
CA VAL A 47 -13.14 29.07 -21.66
C VAL A 47 -13.55 27.60 -21.73
N SER A 48 -13.12 26.90 -22.78
CA SER A 48 -13.52 25.50 -22.98
C SER A 48 -12.85 24.55 -21.98
N GLN A 49 -13.47 23.39 -21.75
CA GLN A 49 -12.90 22.38 -20.84
C GLN A 49 -11.54 21.88 -21.36
N ASP A 50 -11.43 21.63 -22.66
CA ASP A 50 -10.19 21.15 -23.28
C ASP A 50 -9.08 22.20 -23.19
N GLU A 51 -9.42 23.48 -23.32
CA GLU A 51 -8.46 24.58 -23.17
C GLU A 51 -7.96 24.71 -21.73
N LEU A 52 -8.86 24.65 -20.74
CA LEU A 52 -8.47 24.66 -19.33
C LEU A 52 -7.59 23.45 -18.97
N LEU A 53 -7.94 22.27 -19.48
CA LEU A 53 -7.13 21.06 -19.29
C LEU A 53 -5.75 21.22 -19.92
N THR A 54 -5.68 21.69 -21.16
CA THR A 54 -4.43 21.88 -21.90
C THR A 54 -3.51 22.92 -21.27
N GLN A 55 -4.06 24.06 -20.86
CA GLN A 55 -3.27 25.20 -20.38
C GLN A 55 -2.81 25.03 -18.94
N VAL A 56 -3.63 24.41 -18.09
CA VAL A 56 -3.30 24.23 -16.68
C VAL A 56 -2.52 22.93 -16.44
N TRP A 57 -2.73 21.88 -17.23
CA TRP A 57 -2.04 20.59 -17.11
C TRP A 57 -1.13 20.28 -18.32
N GLN A 58 -0.28 21.25 -18.69
CA GLN A 58 0.74 21.05 -19.73
C GLN A 58 1.62 19.83 -19.41
N GLY A 59 1.69 18.87 -20.34
CA GLY A 59 2.51 17.66 -20.20
C GLY A 59 1.97 16.63 -19.19
N THR A 60 0.70 16.73 -18.74
CA THR A 60 0.08 15.76 -17.84
C THR A 60 -1.30 15.36 -18.37
N ILE A 61 -1.52 14.07 -18.63
CA ILE A 61 -2.83 13.57 -19.09
C ILE A 61 -3.78 13.53 -17.88
N VAL A 62 -4.85 14.32 -17.93
CA VAL A 62 -5.85 14.42 -16.86
C VAL A 62 -7.26 14.25 -17.40
N SER A 63 -8.14 13.58 -16.65
CA SER A 63 -9.54 13.41 -17.04
C SER A 63 -10.36 14.70 -16.80
N PRO A 64 -11.50 14.90 -17.48
CA PRO A 64 -12.39 16.03 -17.25
C PRO A 64 -12.87 16.17 -15.78
N ASN A 65 -12.88 15.07 -15.02
CA ASN A 65 -13.21 15.07 -13.59
C ASN A 65 -12.20 15.86 -12.75
N THR A 66 -10.93 15.95 -13.18
CA THR A 66 -9.89 16.76 -12.52
C THR A 66 -10.22 18.26 -12.60
N LEU A 67 -10.71 18.72 -13.75
CA LEU A 67 -11.18 20.09 -13.92
C LEU A 67 -12.44 20.32 -13.05
N GLN A 68 -13.39 19.39 -13.05
CA GLN A 68 -14.59 19.52 -12.21
C GLN A 68 -14.27 19.61 -10.71
N ARG A 69 -13.32 18.82 -10.21
CA ARG A 69 -12.85 18.91 -8.81
C ARG A 69 -12.23 20.27 -8.51
N SER A 70 -11.42 20.80 -9.42
CA SER A 70 -10.81 22.12 -9.31
C SER A 70 -11.89 23.22 -9.24
N ILE A 71 -12.89 23.16 -10.12
CA ILE A 71 -14.03 24.10 -10.12
C ILE A 71 -14.84 24.00 -8.82
N THR A 72 -15.07 22.80 -8.29
CA THR A 72 -15.78 22.61 -7.01
C THR A 72 -15.01 23.21 -5.84
N GLN A 73 -13.68 23.02 -5.78
CA GLN A 73 -12.83 23.63 -4.75
C GLN A 73 -12.85 25.16 -4.84
N LEU A 74 -12.79 25.70 -6.06
CA LEU A 74 -12.85 27.13 -6.31
C LEU A 74 -14.19 27.73 -5.90
N ARG A 75 -15.31 27.10 -6.27
CA ARG A 75 -16.64 27.57 -5.86
C ARG A 75 -16.78 27.62 -4.35
N LYS A 76 -16.35 26.56 -3.66
CA LYS A 76 -16.37 26.53 -2.19
C LYS A 76 -15.54 27.67 -1.58
N ALA A 77 -14.34 27.93 -2.12
CA ALA A 77 -13.46 29.00 -1.64
C ALA A 77 -14.01 30.40 -1.93
N LEU A 78 -14.80 30.56 -3.00
CA LEU A 78 -15.45 31.82 -3.39
C LEU A 78 -16.85 32.00 -2.76
N GLY A 79 -17.29 31.07 -1.90
CA GLY A 79 -18.62 31.12 -1.29
C GLY A 79 -19.79 30.86 -2.26
N ASP A 80 -19.50 30.20 -3.38
CA ASP A 80 -20.46 29.80 -4.42
C ASP A 80 -20.93 28.37 -4.14
N ASP A 81 -22.24 28.12 -4.21
CA ASP A 81 -22.79 26.77 -4.28
C ASP A 81 -23.27 26.52 -5.71
N GLY A 82 -23.22 25.28 -6.20
CA GLY A 82 -23.52 24.98 -7.61
C GLY A 82 -24.91 25.43 -8.11
N LYS A 83 -25.80 25.92 -7.22
CA LYS A 83 -27.12 26.52 -7.50
C LYS A 83 -27.05 28.05 -7.61
N VAL A 84 -26.18 28.72 -6.85
CA VAL A 84 -25.92 30.18 -6.90
C VAL A 84 -24.53 30.44 -7.48
N GLN A 85 -24.42 30.41 -8.80
CA GLN A 85 -23.16 30.61 -9.54
C GLN A 85 -22.75 32.08 -9.65
N GLY A 86 -22.42 32.70 -8.51
CA GLY A 86 -22.12 34.13 -8.41
C GLY A 86 -20.75 34.52 -8.97
N TYR A 87 -19.79 33.60 -9.01
CA TYR A 87 -18.42 33.90 -9.47
C TYR A 87 -18.02 33.05 -10.67
N ILE A 88 -18.15 31.72 -10.57
CA ILE A 88 -17.78 30.81 -11.66
C ILE A 88 -19.03 30.20 -12.25
N LYS A 89 -19.34 30.54 -13.49
CA LYS A 89 -20.53 30.06 -14.19
C LYS A 89 -20.23 28.84 -15.06
N THR A 90 -21.05 27.80 -14.94
CA THR A 90 -20.97 26.63 -15.83
C THR A 90 -21.81 26.88 -17.08
N HIS A 91 -21.18 26.76 -18.26
CA HIS A 91 -21.88 26.72 -19.54
C HIS A 91 -21.91 25.27 -20.02
N ALA A 92 -23.08 24.62 -19.92
CA ALA A 92 -23.24 23.20 -20.24
C ALA A 92 -22.70 22.88 -21.65
N LYS A 93 -21.84 21.86 -21.74
CA LYS A 93 -21.15 21.41 -22.97
C LYS A 93 -20.23 22.46 -23.64
N LYS A 94 -20.00 23.61 -23.02
CA LYS A 94 -19.15 24.69 -23.57
C LYS A 94 -17.94 25.01 -22.70
N GLY A 95 -18.07 24.99 -21.37
CA GLY A 95 -16.96 25.29 -20.47
C GLY A 95 -17.36 26.15 -19.27
N TYR A 96 -16.45 27.01 -18.83
CA TYR A 96 -16.60 27.84 -17.62
C TYR A 96 -16.25 29.30 -17.92
N SER A 97 -16.89 30.23 -17.20
CA SER A 97 -16.51 31.66 -17.20
C SER A 97 -16.42 32.20 -15.78
N LEU A 98 -15.59 33.24 -15.60
CA LEU A 98 -15.54 34.02 -14.36
C LEU A 98 -16.32 35.33 -14.56
N GLU A 99 -17.40 35.49 -13.80
CA GLU A 99 -18.38 36.59 -13.89
C GLU A 99 -18.21 37.61 -12.75
N ALA A 100 -16.95 37.89 -12.37
CA ALA A 100 -16.61 38.82 -11.29
C ALA A 100 -15.50 39.77 -11.72
N ASP A 101 -15.46 40.95 -11.11
CA ASP A 101 -14.46 41.98 -11.40
C ASP A 101 -13.05 41.56 -10.98
N VAL A 102 -12.11 41.53 -11.93
CA VAL A 102 -10.71 41.19 -11.68
C VAL A 102 -9.85 42.45 -11.65
N ARG A 103 -9.10 42.66 -10.57
CA ARG A 103 -8.13 43.75 -10.43
C ARG A 103 -6.74 43.18 -10.24
N TRP A 104 -5.86 43.38 -11.20
CA TRP A 104 -4.46 42.94 -11.11
C TRP A 104 -3.63 43.97 -10.35
N GLN A 105 -2.76 43.52 -9.45
CA GLN A 105 -1.80 44.42 -8.81
C GLN A 105 -0.76 44.86 -9.85
N PRO A 106 -0.50 46.17 -10.01
CA PRO A 106 0.58 46.64 -10.87
C PRO A 106 1.90 46.06 -10.37
N GLU A 107 2.68 45.47 -11.27
CA GLU A 107 4.03 45.00 -10.97
C GLU A 107 4.86 46.20 -10.50
N ALA A 108 5.41 46.12 -9.28
CA ALA A 108 6.30 47.16 -8.77
C ALA A 108 7.50 47.26 -9.70
N ALA A 109 7.70 48.42 -10.32
CA ALA A 109 8.86 48.68 -11.15
C ALA A 109 10.14 48.41 -10.33
N PRO A 110 11.14 47.69 -10.86
CA PRO A 110 12.37 47.43 -10.13
C PRO A 110 13.05 48.76 -9.79
N GLN A 111 13.20 49.04 -8.49
CA GLN A 111 14.06 50.12 -8.03
C GLN A 111 15.50 49.82 -8.46
N PRO A 112 16.21 50.79 -9.06
CA PRO A 112 17.61 50.61 -9.41
C PRO A 112 18.44 50.70 -8.13
N ASP A 113 18.86 49.54 -7.60
CA ASP A 113 19.93 49.52 -6.62
C ASP A 113 21.26 49.79 -7.32
N ALA A 114 21.87 50.88 -6.88
CA ALA A 114 23.18 51.34 -7.28
C ALA A 114 24.30 50.46 -6.71
N ALA A 115 25.42 50.49 -7.43
CA ALA A 115 26.77 50.11 -7.04
C ALA A 115 27.20 48.63 -7.23
N ALA A 116 27.44 48.29 -8.50
CA ALA A 116 28.66 47.56 -8.87
C ALA A 116 29.36 48.32 -10.01
N ALA A 117 30.49 48.94 -9.71
CA ALA A 117 31.39 49.51 -10.71
C ALA A 117 32.37 48.42 -11.24
N PRO A 118 32.84 48.52 -12.49
CA PRO A 118 33.48 47.44 -13.22
C PRO A 118 35.02 47.50 -13.15
N MET A 119 35.70 46.39 -13.40
CA MET A 119 37.11 46.45 -13.82
C MET A 119 37.42 45.39 -14.88
N ALA A 120 37.89 45.91 -16.01
CA ALA A 120 38.33 45.18 -17.20
C ALA A 120 39.77 44.64 -17.03
N ALA A 121 40.13 43.64 -17.87
CA ALA A 121 41.29 43.65 -18.78
C ALA A 121 42.01 42.29 -18.92
N ALA A 122 41.96 41.75 -20.14
CA ALA A 122 43.05 41.33 -21.03
C ALA A 122 44.12 40.28 -20.63
N MET A 123 44.43 39.45 -21.64
CA MET A 123 45.42 38.35 -21.77
C MET A 123 46.88 38.64 -21.38
N PRO A 124 47.69 37.56 -21.22
CA PRO A 124 48.86 37.34 -22.11
C PRO A 124 48.97 35.85 -22.56
N ALA A 125 49.38 35.47 -23.78
CA ALA A 125 50.65 35.58 -24.55
C ALA A 125 51.71 34.48 -24.24
N LYS A 126 52.09 33.74 -25.30
CA LYS A 126 53.05 32.60 -25.38
C LYS A 126 54.54 33.01 -25.27
N ARG A 127 55.41 32.15 -24.71
CA ARG A 127 56.85 31.94 -25.06
C ARG A 127 57.22 30.47 -24.74
N ARG A 128 57.61 29.63 -25.72
CA ARG A 128 58.91 29.42 -26.42
C ARG A 128 60.00 28.73 -25.58
N TYR A 129 60.36 27.50 -25.99
CA TYR A 129 61.70 26.94 -25.88
C TYR A 129 62.09 26.28 -27.23
N ALA A 130 63.23 26.71 -27.77
CA ALA A 130 64.06 26.00 -28.76
C ALA A 130 64.95 24.99 -28.00
N GLY A 131 65.60 23.96 -28.54
CA GLY A 131 65.77 23.39 -29.89
C GLY A 131 66.87 22.29 -29.80
N LEU A 132 66.97 21.46 -30.87
CA LEU A 132 68.02 20.45 -31.17
C LEU A 132 68.10 19.20 -30.25
N THR A 133 68.36 17.96 -30.69
CA THR A 133 69.20 17.40 -31.77
C THR A 133 68.67 16.04 -32.28
N GLN A 134 69.15 15.64 -33.47
CA GLN A 134 68.95 14.39 -34.22
C GLN A 134 69.25 13.10 -33.42
N PHE A 135 68.57 11.98 -33.73
CA PHE A 135 69.15 10.68 -34.16
C PHE A 135 68.09 9.54 -34.30
N ASN A 136 68.13 8.87 -35.46
CA ASN A 136 67.69 7.52 -35.83
C ASN A 136 66.25 7.01 -35.59
N LEU A 137 65.41 7.40 -36.56
CA LEU A 137 64.14 6.79 -36.96
C LEU A 137 64.41 5.49 -37.74
N GLY A 138 64.28 4.32 -37.11
CA GLY A 138 64.42 3.04 -37.83
C GLY A 138 64.00 1.79 -37.05
N LEU A 139 64.16 1.78 -35.72
CA LEU A 139 63.84 0.61 -34.89
C LEU A 139 62.58 0.79 -34.00
N LEU A 140 62.09 2.02 -33.83
CA LEU A 140 60.87 2.31 -33.04
C LEU A 140 59.57 2.06 -33.81
N LEU A 141 59.58 2.15 -35.15
CA LEU A 141 58.38 1.97 -35.96
C LEU A 141 57.89 0.51 -36.02
N PHE A 142 58.76 -0.47 -35.83
CA PHE A 142 58.36 -1.89 -35.82
C PHE A 142 57.80 -2.34 -34.46
N ALA A 143 58.33 -1.81 -33.35
CA ALA A 143 57.83 -2.08 -32.00
C ALA A 143 56.49 -1.37 -31.71
N VAL A 144 56.28 -0.17 -32.24
CA VAL A 144 55.01 0.56 -32.09
C VAL A 144 53.89 -0.08 -32.91
N LEU A 145 54.17 -0.64 -34.08
CA LEU A 145 53.14 -1.33 -34.89
C LEU A 145 52.76 -2.71 -34.33
N LEU A 146 53.70 -3.46 -33.74
CA LEU A 146 53.39 -4.73 -33.03
C LEU A 146 52.73 -4.49 -31.67
N GLY A 147 53.16 -3.46 -30.94
CA GLY A 147 52.53 -3.04 -29.69
C GLY A 147 51.12 -2.49 -29.89
N ALA A 148 50.88 -1.71 -30.96
CA ALA A 148 49.55 -1.21 -31.29
C ALA A 148 48.62 -2.35 -31.76
N GLY A 149 49.12 -3.35 -32.50
CA GLY A 149 48.35 -4.54 -32.88
C GLY A 149 47.91 -5.40 -31.68
N LEU A 150 48.81 -5.61 -30.71
CA LEU A 150 48.50 -6.38 -29.50
C LEU A 150 47.66 -5.60 -28.48
N LEU A 151 47.83 -4.28 -28.37
CA LEU A 151 46.98 -3.42 -27.53
C LEU A 151 45.58 -3.22 -28.13
N SER A 152 45.45 -3.12 -29.46
CA SER A 152 44.14 -3.06 -30.12
C SER A 152 43.42 -4.41 -30.05
N ALA A 153 44.11 -5.55 -30.24
CA ALA A 153 43.50 -6.86 -30.05
C ALA A 153 43.17 -7.16 -28.58
N GLY A 154 43.97 -6.67 -27.64
CA GLY A 154 43.70 -6.74 -26.20
C GLY A 154 42.52 -5.87 -25.77
N LEU A 155 42.45 -4.62 -26.26
CA LEU A 155 41.34 -3.70 -26.02
C LEU A 155 40.05 -4.14 -26.72
N LEU A 156 40.14 -4.79 -27.89
CA LEU A 156 38.97 -5.36 -28.56
C LEU A 156 38.46 -6.60 -27.82
N ASN A 157 39.35 -7.47 -27.32
CA ASN A 157 38.95 -8.64 -26.52
C ASN A 157 38.43 -8.26 -25.12
N THR A 158 38.97 -7.22 -24.47
CA THR A 158 38.40 -6.72 -23.21
C THR A 158 37.11 -5.93 -23.45
N ALA A 159 36.95 -5.23 -24.58
CA ALA A 159 35.68 -4.61 -24.97
C ALA A 159 34.60 -5.65 -25.34
N LEU A 160 34.96 -6.76 -26.00
CA LEU A 160 34.05 -7.88 -26.31
C LEU A 160 33.68 -8.68 -25.04
N LEU A 161 34.61 -8.84 -24.09
CA LEU A 161 34.30 -9.41 -22.78
C LEU A 161 33.48 -8.44 -21.90
N TRP A 162 33.66 -7.12 -22.03
CA TRP A 162 32.80 -6.12 -21.39
C TRP A 162 31.42 -6.00 -22.03
N GLN A 163 31.26 -6.28 -23.32
CA GLN A 163 29.94 -6.37 -23.96
C GLN A 163 29.09 -7.52 -23.44
N GLY A 164 29.71 -8.59 -22.90
CA GLY A 164 29.01 -9.66 -22.18
C GLY A 164 28.57 -9.28 -20.74
N PHE A 165 29.02 -8.13 -20.23
CA PHE A 165 28.71 -7.58 -18.90
C PHE A 165 28.08 -6.18 -18.95
N LEU A 166 27.70 -5.69 -20.13
CA LEU A 166 26.77 -4.56 -20.21
C LEU A 166 25.39 -5.11 -19.82
N PRO A 167 24.76 -4.62 -18.72
CA PRO A 167 23.40 -5.01 -18.43
C PRO A 167 22.56 -4.69 -19.67
N GLN A 168 21.99 -5.73 -20.29
CA GLN A 168 20.99 -5.53 -21.33
C GLN A 168 19.95 -4.57 -20.74
N THR A 169 19.86 -3.41 -21.37
CA THR A 169 19.17 -2.26 -20.82
C THR A 169 17.70 -2.66 -20.64
N ALA A 170 17.24 -2.73 -19.40
CA ALA A 170 15.83 -2.92 -19.07
C ALA A 170 15.05 -1.67 -19.53
N SER A 171 14.71 -1.63 -20.82
CA SER A 171 13.88 -0.60 -21.46
C SER A 171 12.74 -1.27 -22.23
N GLN A 172 12.19 -2.38 -21.73
CA GLN A 172 11.05 -3.05 -22.37
C GLN A 172 9.70 -2.63 -21.78
N PHE A 173 9.67 -2.13 -20.55
CA PHE A 173 8.45 -1.64 -19.92
C PHE A 173 8.38 -0.12 -19.96
N LYS A 174 7.89 0.42 -21.07
CA LYS A 174 7.47 1.81 -21.15
C LYS A 174 5.96 1.85 -21.19
N ILE A 175 5.33 2.65 -20.33
CA ILE A 175 3.88 2.79 -20.30
C ILE A 175 3.49 4.00 -21.15
N SER A 176 2.64 3.80 -22.15
CA SER A 176 2.17 4.84 -23.07
C SER A 176 0.83 5.43 -22.64
N GLU A 177 -0.07 4.61 -22.10
CA GLU A 177 -1.46 5.02 -21.79
C GLU A 177 -1.97 4.41 -20.48
N PHE A 178 -2.86 5.16 -19.81
CA PHE A 178 -3.63 4.74 -18.65
C PHE A 178 -5.12 4.82 -18.96
N ARG A 179 -5.82 3.69 -18.90
CA ARG A 179 -7.26 3.62 -19.15
C ARG A 179 -7.99 3.05 -17.93
N PRO A 180 -8.78 3.86 -17.20
CA PRO A 180 -9.63 3.31 -16.14
C PRO A 180 -10.68 2.40 -16.77
N LEU A 181 -10.67 1.11 -16.42
CA LEU A 181 -11.71 0.17 -16.86
C LEU A 181 -12.88 0.16 -15.90
N THR A 182 -12.63 0.46 -14.63
CA THR A 182 -13.68 0.76 -13.66
C THR A 182 -13.44 2.13 -13.03
N ALA A 183 -14.52 2.86 -12.77
CA ALA A 183 -14.48 4.25 -12.28
C ALA A 183 -15.83 4.62 -11.64
N ASN A 184 -16.21 3.90 -10.59
CA ASN A 184 -17.42 4.19 -9.82
C ASN A 184 -17.07 4.35 -8.33
N ASP A 185 -18.08 4.62 -7.49
CA ASP A 185 -17.87 4.86 -6.06
C ASP A 185 -17.58 3.56 -5.26
N ASN A 186 -17.60 2.39 -5.89
CA ASN A 186 -17.34 1.12 -5.23
C ASN A 186 -15.83 0.85 -5.07
N LYS A 187 -15.52 -0.09 -4.20
CA LYS A 187 -14.18 -0.63 -4.03
C LYS A 187 -14.00 -1.84 -4.93
N GLU A 188 -13.20 -1.70 -5.98
CA GLU A 188 -12.99 -2.73 -7.00
C GLU A 188 -11.53 -3.15 -7.11
N VAL A 189 -11.27 -4.45 -7.07
CA VAL A 189 -9.92 -5.02 -6.99
C VAL A 189 -9.84 -6.38 -7.71
N ALA A 190 -8.64 -6.96 -7.74
CA ALA A 190 -8.37 -8.31 -8.24
C ALA A 190 -8.78 -8.50 -9.71
N GLY A 191 -8.56 -7.49 -10.56
CA GLY A 191 -8.85 -7.60 -11.99
C GLY A 191 -7.99 -8.66 -12.68
N ILE A 192 -8.62 -9.57 -13.43
CA ILE A 192 -7.97 -10.44 -14.42
C ILE A 192 -8.71 -10.34 -15.76
N TYR A 193 -8.05 -10.71 -16.86
CA TYR A 193 -8.72 -10.86 -18.15
C TYR A 193 -9.33 -12.24 -18.30
N SER A 194 -10.41 -12.33 -19.07
CA SER A 194 -10.83 -13.59 -19.68
C SER A 194 -9.78 -14.09 -20.68
N PRO A 195 -9.66 -15.41 -20.94
CA PRO A 195 -8.65 -15.94 -21.86
C PRO A 195 -8.74 -15.39 -23.30
N ASP A 196 -9.94 -14.98 -23.73
CA ASP A 196 -10.17 -14.32 -25.02
C ASP A 196 -9.87 -12.80 -25.02
N GLY A 197 -9.55 -12.24 -23.85
CA GLY A 197 -9.25 -10.82 -23.67
C GLY A 197 -10.45 -9.87 -23.79
N GLN A 198 -11.68 -10.37 -23.87
CA GLN A 198 -12.86 -9.52 -24.11
C GLN A 198 -13.47 -8.96 -22.82
N TYR A 199 -13.28 -9.65 -21.71
CA TYR A 199 -13.81 -9.28 -20.40
C TYR A 199 -12.68 -9.03 -19.40
N ILE A 200 -12.97 -8.16 -18.44
CA ILE A 200 -12.28 -8.17 -17.16
C ILE A 200 -13.19 -8.79 -16.10
N VAL A 201 -12.63 -9.58 -15.20
CA VAL A 201 -13.29 -10.10 -14.00
C VAL A 201 -12.65 -9.52 -12.77
N PHE A 202 -13.46 -8.95 -11.88
CA PHE A 202 -13.00 -8.22 -10.70
C PHE A 202 -13.97 -8.39 -9.54
N HIS A 203 -13.52 -8.02 -8.35
CA HIS A 203 -14.34 -8.06 -7.14
C HIS A 203 -14.88 -6.68 -6.83
N ARG A 204 -16.18 -6.59 -6.56
CA ARG A 204 -16.82 -5.37 -6.04
C ARG A 204 -17.19 -5.59 -4.58
N TYR A 205 -16.52 -4.87 -3.67
CA TYR A 205 -16.73 -5.00 -2.24
C TYR A 205 -17.94 -4.18 -1.78
N SER A 206 -18.68 -4.72 -0.81
CA SER A 206 -19.68 -3.94 -0.08
C SER A 206 -18.99 -3.02 0.94
N THR A 207 -19.81 -2.27 1.68
CA THR A 207 -19.33 -1.48 2.83
C THR A 207 -18.89 -2.36 4.00
N GLU A 208 -19.28 -3.63 4.05
CA GLU A 208 -18.81 -4.57 5.07
C GLU A 208 -17.39 -5.05 4.75
N PHE A 209 -16.59 -5.23 5.80
CA PHE A 209 -15.20 -5.62 5.64
C PHE A 209 -15.08 -7.02 5.00
N CYS A 210 -14.22 -7.14 4.00
CA CYS A 210 -13.95 -8.39 3.26
C CYS A 210 -15.16 -9.04 2.55
N ARG A 211 -16.30 -8.37 2.42
CA ARG A 211 -17.48 -8.91 1.72
C ARG A 211 -17.56 -8.36 0.30
N ASN A 212 -17.71 -9.21 -0.70
CA ASN A 212 -17.73 -8.85 -2.12
C ASN A 212 -18.59 -9.80 -2.97
N ASN A 213 -18.87 -9.33 -4.19
CA ASN A 213 -19.35 -10.15 -5.30
C ASN A 213 -18.30 -10.15 -6.41
N ILE A 214 -18.34 -11.19 -7.24
CA ILE A 214 -17.51 -11.28 -8.45
C ILE A 214 -18.32 -10.71 -9.62
N TRP A 215 -17.69 -9.84 -10.41
CA TRP A 215 -18.28 -9.14 -11.55
C TRP A 215 -17.43 -9.34 -12.79
N ALA A 216 -18.07 -9.35 -13.95
CA ALA A 216 -17.42 -9.21 -15.24
C ALA A 216 -17.81 -7.87 -15.88
N LYS A 217 -16.90 -7.31 -16.67
CA LYS A 217 -17.19 -6.19 -17.56
C LYS A 217 -16.64 -6.46 -18.94
N HIS A 218 -17.49 -6.39 -19.94
CA HIS A 218 -17.07 -6.47 -21.33
C HIS A 218 -16.33 -5.18 -21.70
N ILE A 219 -15.09 -5.30 -22.17
CA ILE A 219 -14.20 -4.14 -22.37
C ILE A 219 -14.71 -3.21 -23.47
N LYS A 220 -15.15 -3.74 -24.62
CA LYS A 220 -15.64 -2.90 -25.72
C LYS A 220 -17.01 -2.27 -25.46
N THR A 221 -18.00 -3.07 -25.04
CA THR A 221 -19.38 -2.59 -24.85
C THR A 221 -19.60 -1.89 -23.50
N GLN A 222 -18.65 -2.02 -22.56
CA GLN A 222 -18.73 -1.51 -21.19
C GLN A 222 -19.86 -2.13 -20.34
N GLN A 223 -20.53 -3.16 -20.84
CA GLN A 223 -21.60 -3.85 -20.13
C GLN A 223 -21.03 -4.62 -18.93
N GLU A 224 -21.68 -4.49 -17.78
CA GLU A 224 -21.30 -5.18 -16.54
C GLU A 224 -22.28 -6.31 -16.20
N PHE A 225 -21.74 -7.37 -15.63
CA PHE A 225 -22.45 -8.58 -15.26
C PHE A 225 -22.04 -9.00 -13.85
N GLN A 226 -22.99 -9.12 -12.94
CA GLN A 226 -22.72 -9.74 -11.64
C GLN A 226 -22.67 -11.25 -11.83
N LEU A 227 -21.53 -11.87 -11.52
CA LEU A 227 -21.34 -13.31 -11.74
C LEU A 227 -21.81 -14.16 -10.56
N SER A 228 -21.63 -13.67 -9.33
CA SER A 228 -21.99 -14.41 -8.11
C SER A 228 -23.25 -13.85 -7.44
N LYS A 229 -24.18 -14.72 -7.01
CA LYS A 229 -25.42 -14.32 -6.30
C LYS A 229 -25.14 -13.73 -4.92
N ASN A 230 -24.30 -14.39 -4.13
CA ASN A 230 -24.16 -14.11 -2.71
C ASN A 230 -22.99 -13.17 -2.44
N LEU A 231 -23.23 -12.19 -1.57
CA LEU A 231 -22.18 -11.34 -1.02
C LEU A 231 -21.40 -12.15 0.02
N ASP A 232 -20.12 -12.40 -0.25
CA ASP A 232 -19.28 -13.36 0.51
C ASP A 232 -17.83 -12.88 0.58
N SER A 233 -16.95 -13.59 1.28
CA SER A 233 -15.51 -13.29 1.26
C SER A 233 -14.81 -14.12 0.20
N ASN A 234 -14.89 -13.67 -1.06
CA ASN A 234 -14.21 -14.28 -2.19
C ASN A 234 -12.81 -13.67 -2.37
N GLY A 235 -11.80 -14.51 -2.56
CA GLY A 235 -10.39 -14.16 -2.76
C GLY A 235 -9.91 -14.41 -4.20
N ALA A 236 -8.60 -14.56 -4.39
CA ALA A 236 -8.00 -14.71 -5.71
C ALA A 236 -8.72 -15.75 -6.60
N HIS A 237 -8.87 -15.39 -7.88
CA HIS A 237 -9.59 -16.17 -8.88
C HIS A 237 -8.78 -16.36 -10.16
N SER A 238 -9.15 -17.38 -10.93
CA SER A 238 -8.55 -17.69 -12.22
C SER A 238 -9.54 -18.39 -13.15
N PHE A 239 -9.33 -18.21 -14.45
CA PHE A 239 -10.09 -18.91 -15.48
C PHE A 239 -9.51 -20.28 -15.76
N SER A 240 -10.38 -21.21 -16.14
CA SER A 240 -9.97 -22.40 -16.88
C SER A 240 -9.32 -22.00 -18.20
N THR A 241 -8.48 -22.87 -18.73
CA THR A 241 -7.82 -22.76 -20.03
C THR A 241 -8.78 -22.45 -21.17
N ASP A 242 -9.99 -23.02 -21.14
CA ASP A 242 -11.05 -22.80 -22.12
C ASP A 242 -11.93 -21.56 -21.86
N GLY A 243 -11.72 -20.86 -20.73
CA GLY A 243 -12.47 -19.67 -20.33
C GLY A 243 -13.88 -19.91 -19.81
N LYS A 244 -14.37 -21.16 -19.74
CA LYS A 244 -15.76 -21.46 -19.37
C LYS A 244 -15.99 -21.53 -17.86
N SER A 245 -14.95 -21.77 -17.08
CA SER A 245 -15.04 -21.91 -15.63
C SER A 245 -14.17 -20.88 -14.92
N LEU A 246 -14.69 -20.29 -13.86
CA LEU A 246 -13.94 -19.43 -12.96
C LEU A 246 -13.83 -20.10 -11.59
N ILE A 247 -12.61 -20.28 -11.09
CA ILE A 247 -12.35 -20.79 -9.73
C ILE A 247 -11.87 -19.68 -8.81
N PHE A 248 -12.16 -19.82 -7.52
CA PHE A 248 -11.70 -18.88 -6.49
C PHE A 248 -11.77 -19.50 -5.10
N VAL A 249 -11.01 -18.94 -4.17
CA VAL A 249 -11.13 -19.31 -2.74
C VAL A 249 -12.20 -18.44 -2.09
N GLN A 250 -13.11 -19.08 -1.38
CA GLN A 250 -14.09 -18.43 -0.52
C GLN A 250 -13.80 -18.76 0.94
N SER A 251 -13.81 -17.74 1.81
CA SER A 251 -13.66 -17.91 3.26
C SER A 251 -14.94 -17.54 4.00
N ARG A 252 -15.30 -18.28 5.04
CA ARG A 252 -16.44 -17.96 5.92
C ARG A 252 -16.12 -18.32 7.37
N ASP A 253 -16.81 -17.70 8.33
CA ASP A 253 -16.66 -18.08 9.75
C ASP A 253 -17.10 -19.54 9.95
N CYS A 254 -16.29 -20.33 10.68
CA CYS A 254 -16.62 -21.72 10.98
C CYS A 254 -17.56 -21.79 12.18
N THR A 255 -18.64 -22.56 12.07
CA THR A 255 -19.65 -22.66 13.15
C THR A 255 -19.38 -23.80 14.13
N GLU A 256 -18.88 -24.96 13.70
CA GLU A 256 -18.50 -26.09 14.58
C GLU A 256 -17.91 -27.27 13.78
N PRO A 257 -16.93 -28.04 14.31
CA PRO A 257 -16.14 -27.76 15.51
C PRO A 257 -15.14 -26.61 15.26
N LEU A 258 -14.92 -25.76 16.27
CA LEU A 258 -14.02 -24.60 16.21
C LEU A 258 -12.54 -25.01 16.35
N THR A 259 -12.03 -25.79 15.39
CA THR A 259 -10.58 -26.06 15.27
C THR A 259 -9.85 -24.98 14.48
N GLN A 260 -10.60 -24.20 13.70
CA GLN A 260 -10.15 -23.03 12.96
C GLN A 260 -11.23 -21.94 13.00
N LYS A 261 -10.82 -20.67 12.90
CA LYS A 261 -11.73 -19.51 12.90
C LYS A 261 -12.51 -19.37 11.59
N THR A 262 -11.81 -19.58 10.47
CA THR A 262 -12.35 -19.45 9.11
C THR A 262 -12.23 -20.77 8.36
N CYS A 263 -13.30 -21.10 7.63
CA CYS A 263 -13.41 -22.26 6.76
C CYS A 263 -13.08 -21.81 5.35
N TYR A 264 -12.24 -22.58 4.66
CA TYR A 264 -11.77 -22.24 3.32
C TYR A 264 -12.32 -23.23 2.29
N HIS A 265 -13.00 -22.69 1.29
CA HIS A 265 -13.64 -23.46 0.23
C HIS A 265 -13.04 -23.06 -1.11
N LEU A 266 -12.69 -24.05 -1.93
CA LEU A 266 -12.43 -23.83 -3.35
C LEU A 266 -13.77 -23.88 -4.07
N MET A 267 -14.12 -22.81 -4.75
CA MET A 267 -15.40 -22.63 -5.43
C MET A 267 -15.18 -22.53 -6.94
N SER A 268 -16.23 -22.83 -7.70
CA SER A 268 -16.28 -22.71 -9.15
C SER A 268 -17.59 -22.09 -9.62
N LEU A 269 -17.52 -21.33 -10.71
CA LEU A 269 -18.62 -20.71 -11.44
C LEU A 269 -18.51 -21.05 -12.92
N ASP A 270 -19.63 -21.38 -13.56
CA ASP A 270 -19.75 -21.39 -15.01
C ASP A 270 -19.85 -19.94 -15.50
N PHE A 271 -18.87 -19.49 -16.29
CA PHE A 271 -18.73 -18.10 -16.70
C PHE A 271 -19.82 -17.69 -17.69
N ASP A 272 -20.09 -18.51 -18.71
CA ASP A 272 -21.10 -18.22 -19.73
C ASP A 272 -22.51 -18.16 -19.12
N ALA A 273 -22.84 -19.10 -18.24
CA ALA A 273 -24.10 -19.07 -17.49
C ALA A 273 -24.18 -17.86 -16.55
N ALA A 274 -23.05 -17.45 -15.95
CA ALA A 274 -22.97 -16.30 -15.06
C ALA A 274 -23.11 -14.94 -15.77
N LEU A 275 -22.77 -14.86 -17.05
CA LEU A 275 -23.05 -13.67 -17.89
C LEU A 275 -24.55 -13.50 -18.18
N LEU A 276 -25.33 -14.59 -18.19
CA LEU A 276 -26.78 -14.53 -18.39
C LEU A 276 -27.54 -14.23 -17.09
N SER A 277 -27.11 -14.81 -15.97
CA SER A 277 -27.70 -14.59 -14.66
C SER A 277 -26.70 -14.95 -13.56
N PRO A 278 -26.61 -14.18 -12.46
CA PRO A 278 -25.69 -14.49 -11.36
C PRO A 278 -25.89 -15.91 -10.85
N GLN A 279 -24.81 -16.64 -10.59
CA GLN A 279 -24.83 -18.05 -10.18
C GLN A 279 -24.53 -18.20 -8.68
N ALA A 280 -25.05 -19.27 -8.08
CA ALA A 280 -24.57 -19.74 -6.78
C ALA A 280 -23.33 -20.61 -7.04
N PRO A 281 -22.14 -20.26 -6.52
CA PRO A 281 -20.92 -21.00 -6.81
C PRO A 281 -21.00 -22.45 -6.34
N LYS A 282 -20.45 -23.37 -7.14
CA LYS A 282 -20.31 -24.80 -6.79
C LYS A 282 -19.04 -24.97 -5.96
N ARG A 283 -19.14 -25.63 -4.81
CA ARG A 283 -17.97 -26.00 -4.01
C ARG A 283 -17.26 -27.22 -4.63
N LEU A 284 -15.96 -27.10 -4.87
CA LEU A 284 -15.09 -28.17 -5.35
C LEU A 284 -14.38 -28.85 -4.18
N LEU A 285 -13.78 -28.07 -3.28
CA LEU A 285 -13.00 -28.56 -2.13
C LEU A 285 -13.37 -27.78 -0.86
N GLU A 286 -13.32 -28.46 0.29
CA GLU A 286 -13.46 -27.84 1.62
C GLU A 286 -12.30 -28.22 2.52
N CYS A 287 -11.53 -27.23 2.97
CA CYS A 287 -10.46 -27.42 3.93
C CYS A 287 -10.96 -27.19 5.37
N LYS A 288 -10.92 -28.25 6.18
CA LYS A 288 -11.39 -28.24 7.58
C LYS A 288 -10.33 -27.84 8.61
N HIS A 289 -9.05 -27.99 8.27
CA HIS A 289 -7.92 -27.80 9.20
C HIS A 289 -6.72 -27.09 8.55
N SER A 290 -6.90 -26.53 7.36
CA SER A 290 -5.83 -25.84 6.62
C SER A 290 -6.41 -24.65 5.89
N ALA A 291 -5.58 -23.63 5.67
CA ALA A 291 -5.91 -22.51 4.81
C ALA A 291 -5.47 -22.80 3.38
N ILE A 292 -6.20 -22.27 2.40
CA ILE A 292 -5.83 -22.33 0.98
C ILE A 292 -5.91 -20.93 0.35
N LYS A 293 -5.09 -20.67 -0.66
CA LYS A 293 -5.10 -19.39 -1.41
C LYS A 293 -4.54 -19.54 -2.83
N ASN A 294 -4.80 -18.51 -3.65
CA ASN A 294 -4.28 -18.35 -5.01
C ASN A 294 -4.47 -19.58 -5.89
N PRO A 295 -5.71 -19.98 -6.22
CA PRO A 295 -5.95 -21.12 -7.09
C PRO A 295 -5.73 -20.77 -8.58
N GLN A 296 -5.02 -21.61 -9.32
CA GLN A 296 -4.83 -21.48 -10.77
C GLN A 296 -5.04 -22.83 -11.48
N TRP A 297 -5.79 -22.83 -12.57
CA TRP A 297 -5.94 -24.01 -13.42
C TRP A 297 -4.62 -24.33 -14.13
N LEU A 298 -4.19 -25.59 -14.05
CA LEU A 298 -3.06 -26.11 -14.83
C LEU A 298 -3.54 -26.69 -16.17
N ASP A 299 -4.68 -27.35 -16.13
CA ASP A 299 -5.42 -27.96 -17.25
C ASP A 299 -6.90 -28.11 -16.87
N ASP A 300 -7.71 -28.85 -17.64
CA ASP A 300 -9.16 -28.98 -17.41
C ASP A 300 -9.54 -29.80 -16.15
N ASN A 301 -8.58 -30.44 -15.48
CA ASN A 301 -8.82 -31.29 -14.30
C ASN A 301 -7.96 -30.93 -13.09
N HIS A 302 -6.82 -30.28 -13.27
CA HIS A 302 -5.86 -30.01 -12.21
C HIS A 302 -5.78 -28.52 -11.86
N ILE A 303 -5.82 -28.23 -10.57
CA ILE A 303 -5.72 -26.87 -10.02
C ILE A 303 -4.49 -26.81 -9.11
N ALA A 304 -3.58 -25.89 -9.39
CA ALA A 304 -2.54 -25.51 -8.43
C ALA A 304 -3.13 -24.56 -7.39
N LEU A 305 -2.71 -24.69 -6.13
CA LEU A 305 -3.00 -23.71 -5.08
C LEU A 305 -1.99 -23.82 -3.93
N LEU A 306 -1.88 -22.77 -3.14
CA LEU A 306 -1.10 -22.81 -1.90
C LEU A 306 -1.97 -23.36 -0.77
N GLN A 307 -1.43 -24.28 0.02
CA GLN A 307 -2.08 -24.82 1.23
C GLN A 307 -1.17 -24.64 2.45
N GLN A 308 -1.74 -24.18 3.57
CA GLN A 308 -1.02 -24.02 4.82
C GLN A 308 -1.23 -25.22 5.75
N LYS A 309 -0.15 -25.91 6.11
CA LYS A 309 -0.12 -26.99 7.10
C LYS A 309 0.93 -26.68 8.16
N SER A 310 0.56 -26.79 9.44
CA SER A 310 1.46 -26.53 10.57
C SER A 310 2.19 -25.18 10.48
N GLY A 311 1.49 -24.15 9.98
CA GLY A 311 2.04 -22.80 9.82
C GLY A 311 2.84 -22.56 8.54
N ARG A 312 3.16 -23.58 7.74
CA ARG A 312 3.93 -23.46 6.49
C ARG A 312 3.05 -23.65 5.27
N TRP A 313 3.28 -22.82 4.27
CA TRP A 313 2.67 -22.88 2.95
C TRP A 313 3.51 -23.76 2.03
N SER A 314 2.82 -24.66 1.32
CA SER A 314 3.37 -25.42 0.19
C SER A 314 2.47 -25.25 -1.03
N LEU A 315 3.03 -25.51 -2.21
CA LEU A 315 2.29 -25.58 -3.46
C LEU A 315 1.78 -27.00 -3.66
N ILE A 316 0.47 -27.14 -3.80
CA ILE A 316 -0.19 -28.41 -4.06
C ILE A 316 -0.88 -28.37 -5.42
N ARG A 317 -1.11 -29.56 -5.98
CA ARG A 317 -2.02 -29.80 -7.10
C ARG A 317 -3.24 -30.55 -6.57
N TYR A 318 -4.43 -30.08 -6.94
CA TYR A 318 -5.71 -30.71 -6.65
C TYR A 318 -6.32 -31.22 -7.95
N ALA A 319 -6.69 -32.51 -7.99
CA ALA A 319 -7.37 -33.12 -9.12
C ALA A 319 -8.88 -33.16 -8.87
N VAL A 320 -9.64 -32.41 -9.66
CA VAL A 320 -11.08 -32.20 -9.44
C VAL A 320 -11.87 -33.50 -9.58
N ALA A 321 -11.58 -34.32 -10.60
CA ALA A 321 -12.31 -35.56 -10.82
C ALA A 321 -12.01 -36.66 -9.79
N ALA A 322 -10.79 -36.69 -9.26
CA ALA A 322 -10.36 -37.71 -8.29
C ALA A 322 -10.59 -37.31 -6.83
N ASP A 323 -10.91 -36.04 -6.58
CA ASP A 323 -11.05 -35.42 -5.25
C ASP A 323 -9.85 -35.72 -4.33
N ASN A 324 -8.64 -35.54 -4.88
CA ASN A 324 -7.40 -35.74 -4.15
C ASN A 324 -6.38 -34.64 -4.49
N SER A 325 -5.32 -34.56 -3.70
CA SER A 325 -4.27 -33.59 -3.89
C SER A 325 -2.90 -34.17 -3.59
N ASP A 326 -1.90 -33.70 -4.31
CA ASP A 326 -0.49 -34.02 -4.13
C ASP A 326 0.36 -32.73 -4.01
N THR A 327 1.52 -32.83 -3.36
CA THR A 327 2.43 -31.68 -3.21
C THR A 327 3.25 -31.52 -4.50
N LEU A 328 3.17 -30.35 -5.13
CA LEU A 328 4.03 -29.99 -6.27
C LEU A 328 5.38 -29.46 -5.81
N TYR A 329 5.38 -28.63 -4.76
CA TYR A 329 6.60 -28.01 -4.25
C TYR A 329 6.45 -27.59 -2.80
N GLU A 330 7.47 -27.90 -2.01
CA GLU A 330 7.62 -27.48 -0.63
C GLU A 330 9.09 -27.23 -0.31
N VAL A 331 9.34 -26.42 0.72
CA VAL A 331 10.70 -26.14 1.21
C VAL A 331 10.81 -26.71 2.61
N SER A 332 11.80 -27.58 2.82
CA SER A 332 12.02 -28.27 4.10
C SER A 332 12.28 -27.31 5.27
N ASP A 333 12.95 -26.20 4.97
CA ASP A 333 13.50 -25.25 5.92
C ASP A 333 13.09 -23.83 5.49
N GLY A 334 11.83 -23.67 5.12
CA GLY A 334 11.33 -22.38 4.64
C GLY A 334 9.82 -22.31 4.52
N ASN A 335 9.37 -21.40 3.65
CA ASN A 335 7.97 -21.16 3.36
C ASN A 335 7.77 -20.78 1.88
N VAL A 336 6.74 -21.31 1.23
CA VAL A 336 6.33 -20.84 -0.10
C VAL A 336 5.51 -19.56 0.06
N LEU A 337 5.97 -18.46 -0.54
CA LEU A 337 5.33 -17.16 -0.38
C LEU A 337 4.24 -16.92 -1.42
N SER A 338 4.58 -17.19 -2.69
CA SER A 338 3.71 -17.00 -3.84
C SER A 338 4.12 -17.90 -5.00
N TYR A 339 3.23 -18.05 -5.96
CA TYR A 339 3.54 -18.61 -7.25
C TYR A 339 2.64 -17.96 -8.31
N ASP A 340 3.05 -18.08 -9.57
CA ASP A 340 2.19 -17.82 -10.73
C ASP A 340 2.41 -18.94 -11.76
N TYR A 341 1.47 -19.09 -12.71
CA TYR A 341 1.54 -20.11 -13.77
C TYR A 341 1.30 -19.49 -15.15
N SER A 342 2.23 -19.75 -16.08
CA SER A 342 2.06 -19.45 -17.49
C SER A 342 1.53 -20.67 -18.23
N ALA A 343 0.26 -20.64 -18.63
CA ALA A 343 -0.33 -21.68 -19.47
C ALA A 343 0.32 -21.75 -20.87
N LYS A 344 0.79 -20.60 -21.37
CA LYS A 344 1.51 -20.49 -22.66
C LYS A 344 2.83 -21.25 -22.62
N ASP A 345 3.62 -21.02 -21.57
CA ASP A 345 4.98 -21.57 -21.46
C ASP A 345 5.00 -22.92 -20.72
N LYS A 346 3.88 -23.29 -20.08
CA LYS A 346 3.74 -24.44 -19.19
C LYS A 346 4.79 -24.41 -18.08
N LEU A 347 4.92 -23.26 -17.44
CA LEU A 347 5.89 -23.00 -16.37
C LEU A 347 5.20 -22.45 -15.14
N ILE A 348 5.63 -22.91 -13.98
CA ILE A 348 5.26 -22.37 -12.68
C ILE A 348 6.49 -21.63 -12.12
N ALA A 349 6.31 -20.37 -11.74
CA ALA A 349 7.32 -19.58 -11.04
C ALA A 349 6.95 -19.54 -9.56
N VAL A 350 7.79 -20.10 -8.69
CA VAL A 350 7.55 -20.15 -7.24
C VAL A 350 8.54 -19.25 -6.52
N VAL A 351 8.04 -18.33 -5.70
CA VAL A 351 8.87 -17.57 -4.76
C VAL A 351 8.77 -18.20 -3.38
N SER A 352 9.92 -18.57 -2.85
CA SER A 352 10.05 -19.12 -1.50
C SER A 352 11.06 -18.32 -0.67
N GLN A 353 10.97 -18.49 0.64
CA GLN A 353 11.92 -17.95 1.59
C GLN A 353 12.50 -19.09 2.42
N SER A 354 13.81 -19.15 2.52
CA SER A 354 14.53 -20.09 3.41
C SER A 354 14.65 -19.55 4.83
N ASN A 355 15.09 -20.40 5.75
CA ASN A 355 15.24 -20.08 7.17
C ASN A 355 16.19 -18.91 7.47
N ASP A 356 17.21 -18.70 6.65
CA ASP A 356 18.17 -17.58 6.74
C ASP A 356 17.59 -16.24 6.23
N GLY A 357 16.33 -16.24 5.79
CA GLY A 357 15.63 -15.07 5.25
C GLY A 357 15.96 -14.79 3.78
N SER A 358 16.76 -15.63 3.13
CA SER A 358 17.04 -15.52 1.69
C SER A 358 15.81 -15.89 0.86
N TYR A 359 15.60 -15.19 -0.24
CA TYR A 359 14.48 -15.42 -1.16
C TYR A 359 14.98 -16.18 -2.40
N TYR A 360 14.19 -17.13 -2.87
CA TYR A 360 14.50 -17.94 -4.04
C TYR A 360 13.36 -17.89 -5.05
N LEU A 361 13.72 -17.85 -6.33
CA LEU A 361 12.84 -18.10 -7.46
C LEU A 361 13.13 -19.50 -7.99
N THR A 362 12.11 -20.37 -7.93
CA THR A 362 12.18 -21.74 -8.44
C THR A 362 11.25 -21.87 -9.63
N MET A 363 11.77 -22.34 -10.76
CA MET A 363 10.97 -22.62 -11.96
C MET A 363 10.63 -24.11 -12.01
N LEU A 364 9.34 -24.43 -12.16
CA LEU A 364 8.84 -25.80 -12.20
C LEU A 364 8.01 -26.05 -13.47
N ARG A 365 7.90 -27.32 -13.86
CA ARG A 365 6.85 -27.79 -14.76
C ARG A 365 5.53 -28.02 -14.02
N PRO A 366 4.39 -28.16 -14.72
CA PRO A 366 3.09 -28.38 -14.10
C PRO A 366 2.96 -29.71 -13.34
N ASP A 367 3.88 -30.65 -13.59
CA ASP A 367 3.97 -31.92 -12.87
C ASP A 367 4.80 -31.84 -11.58
N GLY A 368 5.44 -30.69 -11.29
CA GLY A 368 6.30 -30.47 -10.14
C GLY A 368 7.79 -30.67 -10.42
N GLU A 369 8.19 -31.07 -11.64
CA GLU A 369 9.61 -31.18 -12.01
C GLU A 369 10.30 -29.82 -11.88
N GLN A 370 11.32 -29.72 -11.02
CA GLN A 370 12.10 -28.51 -10.85
C GLN A 370 13.11 -28.34 -12.00
N LEU A 371 13.02 -27.22 -12.70
CA LEU A 371 13.90 -26.87 -13.82
C LEU A 371 15.10 -26.04 -13.37
N SER A 372 14.87 -25.08 -12.49
CA SER A 372 15.91 -24.20 -11.95
C SER A 372 15.51 -23.63 -10.60
N GLY A 373 16.50 -23.14 -9.85
CA GLY A 373 16.31 -22.43 -8.58
C GLY A 373 17.43 -21.43 -8.39
N HIS A 374 17.07 -20.15 -8.23
CA HIS A 374 18.03 -19.05 -8.13
C HIS A 374 17.71 -18.14 -6.94
N ALA A 375 18.74 -17.70 -6.24
CA ALA A 375 18.60 -16.69 -5.20
C ALA A 375 18.19 -15.35 -5.83
N ILE A 376 17.19 -14.70 -5.23
CA ILE A 376 16.70 -13.41 -5.68
C ILE A 376 17.59 -12.32 -5.09
N ARG A 377 18.18 -11.51 -5.97
CA ARG A 377 19.13 -10.44 -5.62
C ARG A 377 18.36 -9.15 -5.41
N TYR A 378 17.99 -8.88 -4.17
CA TYR A 378 17.27 -7.67 -3.76
C TYR A 378 18.16 -6.43 -3.94
N PRO A 379 17.72 -5.41 -4.70
CA PRO A 379 18.45 -4.17 -4.82
C PRO A 379 18.22 -3.30 -3.57
N PRO A 380 19.08 -2.32 -3.26
CA PRO A 380 18.98 -1.51 -2.04
C PRO A 380 17.65 -0.75 -1.86
N GLN A 381 16.91 -0.53 -2.94
CA GLN A 381 15.61 0.15 -2.94
C GLN A 381 14.48 -0.73 -2.38
N ILE A 382 14.64 -2.06 -2.38
CA ILE A 382 13.66 -2.98 -1.80
C ILE A 382 14.18 -3.43 -0.45
N ALA A 383 13.39 -3.18 0.60
CA ALA A 383 13.75 -3.58 1.96
C ALA A 383 14.00 -5.09 2.06
N ARG A 384 15.00 -5.47 2.86
CA ARG A 384 15.51 -6.85 3.00
C ARG A 384 14.43 -7.91 3.22
N PHE A 385 13.43 -7.62 4.06
CA PHE A 385 12.39 -8.57 4.44
C PHE A 385 11.08 -8.38 3.66
N LYS A 386 11.10 -7.53 2.62
CA LYS A 386 9.91 -7.26 1.84
C LYS A 386 9.60 -8.45 0.93
N SER A 387 8.47 -9.11 1.17
CA SER A 387 8.00 -10.16 0.27
C SER A 387 7.61 -9.58 -1.09
N ILE A 388 7.93 -10.31 -2.15
CA ILE A 388 7.57 -9.96 -3.53
C ILE A 388 6.60 -11.00 -4.10
N TYR A 389 5.72 -10.56 -5.00
CA TYR A 389 4.67 -11.37 -5.60
C TYR A 389 4.71 -11.23 -7.13
N PRO A 390 5.64 -11.93 -7.80
CA PRO A 390 5.81 -11.82 -9.24
C PRO A 390 4.81 -12.65 -10.03
N ASN A 391 4.36 -12.05 -11.13
CA ASN A 391 3.55 -12.69 -12.15
C ASN A 391 4.35 -12.85 -13.44
N PHE A 392 3.98 -13.82 -14.28
CA PHE A 392 4.54 -13.97 -15.61
C PHE A 392 4.29 -12.72 -16.46
N SER A 393 5.30 -12.37 -17.24
CA SER A 393 5.21 -11.32 -18.25
C SER A 393 5.26 -11.92 -19.65
N PRO A 394 4.83 -11.18 -20.69
CA PRO A 394 4.91 -11.64 -22.07
C PRO A 394 6.34 -11.62 -22.64
N PHE A 395 7.30 -11.04 -21.90
CA PHE A 395 8.70 -10.96 -22.28
C PHE A 395 9.46 -12.21 -21.84
N GLU A 396 10.39 -12.66 -22.69
CA GLU A 396 11.13 -13.88 -22.44
C GLU A 396 11.93 -13.81 -21.12
N ASN A 397 11.87 -14.90 -20.35
CA ASN A 397 12.65 -15.09 -19.12
C ASN A 397 12.46 -13.99 -18.07
N GLN A 398 11.29 -13.34 -18.07
CA GLN A 398 11.03 -12.19 -17.22
C GLN A 398 9.65 -12.27 -16.56
N LEU A 399 9.65 -12.05 -15.25
CA LEU A 399 8.48 -11.83 -14.42
C LEU A 399 8.38 -10.34 -14.10
N ILE A 400 7.20 -9.91 -13.60
CA ILE A 400 6.97 -8.55 -13.14
C ILE A 400 6.28 -8.56 -11.78
N PHE A 401 6.59 -7.60 -10.92
CA PHE A 401 5.93 -7.44 -9.64
C PHE A 401 5.83 -5.97 -9.25
N SER A 402 4.84 -5.66 -8.41
CA SER A 402 4.83 -4.42 -7.66
C SER A 402 5.26 -4.64 -6.22
N THR A 403 5.96 -3.66 -5.67
CA THR A 403 6.22 -3.58 -4.24
C THR A 403 5.20 -2.71 -3.50
N GLY A 404 4.25 -2.08 -4.21
CA GLY A 404 3.21 -1.22 -3.65
C GLY A 404 3.01 0.06 -4.46
N ARG A 405 4.09 0.79 -4.76
CA ARG A 405 4.11 2.00 -5.62
C ARG A 405 5.07 1.91 -6.79
N GLN A 406 6.02 0.99 -6.72
CA GLN A 406 7.04 0.80 -7.74
C GLN A 406 6.79 -0.53 -8.46
N LEU A 407 7.17 -0.58 -9.73
CA LEU A 407 7.20 -1.80 -10.51
C LEU A 407 8.64 -2.24 -10.72
N PHE A 408 8.83 -3.55 -10.77
CA PHE A 408 10.11 -4.18 -10.99
C PHE A 408 9.95 -5.40 -11.89
N THR A 409 10.96 -5.68 -12.70
CA THR A 409 11.09 -6.96 -13.38
C THR A 409 11.93 -7.91 -12.53
N LEU A 410 11.63 -9.21 -12.57
CA LEU A 410 12.43 -10.27 -12.00
C LEU A 410 12.80 -11.27 -13.11
N SER A 411 14.07 -11.40 -13.44
CA SER A 411 14.53 -12.43 -14.39
C SER A 411 14.54 -13.82 -13.76
N TYR A 412 14.52 -14.87 -14.58
CA TYR A 412 14.54 -16.26 -14.10
C TYR A 412 15.82 -16.64 -13.34
N ASP A 413 16.93 -15.91 -13.53
CA ASP A 413 18.17 -16.05 -12.76
C ASP A 413 18.21 -15.18 -11.48
N GLY A 414 17.09 -14.55 -11.12
CA GLY A 414 16.93 -13.83 -9.85
C GLY A 414 17.43 -12.39 -9.85
N GLN A 415 17.53 -11.71 -11.00
CA GLN A 415 17.85 -10.28 -11.06
C GLN A 415 16.60 -9.41 -11.03
N ILE A 416 16.62 -8.39 -10.18
CA ILE A 416 15.57 -7.39 -10.06
C ILE A 416 16.04 -6.08 -10.71
N ASN A 417 15.21 -5.52 -11.59
CA ASN A 417 15.45 -4.20 -12.19
C ASN A 417 14.20 -3.32 -12.03
N PRO A 418 14.37 -2.02 -11.71
CA PRO A 418 13.24 -1.10 -11.60
C PRO A 418 12.60 -0.85 -12.97
N VAL A 419 11.29 -0.67 -12.96
CA VAL A 419 10.49 -0.22 -14.10
C VAL A 419 10.05 1.21 -13.84
N GLU A 420 10.32 2.10 -14.78
CA GLU A 420 9.89 3.50 -14.68
C GLU A 420 8.38 3.61 -14.88
N LEU A 421 7.73 4.26 -13.93
CA LEU A 421 6.31 4.56 -13.99
C LEU A 421 6.11 6.05 -14.22
N PRO A 422 5.22 6.45 -15.14
CA PRO A 422 4.86 7.85 -15.34
C PRO A 422 3.90 8.36 -14.26
N ILE A 423 3.51 7.52 -13.29
CA ILE A 423 2.62 7.86 -12.18
C ILE A 423 3.23 7.43 -10.84
N ASP A 424 2.98 8.23 -9.81
CA ASP A 424 3.38 7.94 -8.43
C ASP A 424 2.13 7.64 -7.58
N ASP A 425 1.44 6.57 -7.95
CA ASP A 425 0.27 6.04 -7.24
C ASP A 425 0.50 4.57 -6.86
N ALA A 426 -0.05 4.17 -5.71
CA ALA A 426 0.03 2.78 -5.29
C ALA A 426 -0.75 1.87 -6.25
N MET A 427 -0.10 0.79 -6.69
CA MET A 427 -0.65 -0.20 -7.61
C MET A 427 -0.28 -1.62 -7.19
N GLY A 428 -1.17 -2.57 -7.46
CA GLY A 428 -0.86 -4.00 -7.30
C GLY A 428 0.05 -4.54 -8.40
N THR A 429 0.57 -5.76 -8.20
CA THR A 429 1.26 -6.50 -9.27
C THR A 429 0.36 -6.61 -10.51
N PRO A 430 0.87 -6.30 -11.71
CA PRO A 430 0.07 -6.31 -12.92
C PRO A 430 -0.31 -7.72 -13.38
N VAL A 431 -1.44 -7.82 -14.09
CA VAL A 431 -1.89 -9.04 -14.79
C VAL A 431 -2.01 -8.72 -16.28
N PHE A 432 -1.29 -9.45 -17.13
CA PHE A 432 -1.27 -9.15 -18.56
C PHE A 432 -2.53 -9.59 -19.30
N HIS A 433 -2.88 -8.79 -20.30
CA HIS A 433 -3.82 -9.18 -21.33
C HIS A 433 -3.20 -10.30 -22.18
N PRO A 434 -3.99 -11.26 -22.71
CA PRO A 434 -3.49 -12.34 -23.57
C PRO A 434 -2.68 -11.91 -24.81
N ASP A 435 -2.81 -10.66 -25.27
CA ASP A 435 -2.02 -10.10 -26.39
C ASP A 435 -0.64 -9.58 -25.97
N GLY A 436 -0.36 -9.49 -24.67
CA GLY A 436 0.94 -9.10 -24.12
C GLY A 436 1.26 -7.60 -24.15
N ASN A 437 0.43 -6.73 -24.74
CA ASN A 437 0.74 -5.28 -24.81
C ASN A 437 -0.06 -4.43 -23.81
N ARG A 438 -0.93 -5.05 -23.02
CA ARG A 438 -1.77 -4.40 -22.01
C ARG A 438 -1.70 -5.15 -20.70
N MET A 439 -1.85 -4.44 -19.58
CA MET A 439 -1.85 -5.04 -18.25
C MET A 439 -2.84 -4.36 -17.32
N LEU A 440 -3.51 -5.14 -16.47
CA LEU A 440 -4.37 -4.63 -15.41
C LEU A 440 -3.56 -4.37 -14.16
N VAL A 441 -3.83 -3.23 -13.54
CA VAL A 441 -3.42 -2.94 -12.17
C VAL A 441 -4.63 -2.51 -11.36
N THR A 442 -4.62 -2.82 -10.07
CA THR A 442 -5.56 -2.20 -9.13
C THR A 442 -4.87 -0.97 -8.54
N LYS A 443 -5.44 0.22 -8.76
CA LYS A 443 -5.00 1.46 -8.09
C LYS A 443 -6.08 1.93 -7.14
N GLY A 444 -5.73 2.77 -6.18
CA GLY A 444 -6.74 3.41 -5.36
C GLY A 444 -6.22 4.00 -4.08
N GLN A 445 -7.10 4.70 -3.38
CA GLN A 445 -6.78 5.38 -2.14
C GLN A 445 -7.72 4.95 -1.04
N TYR A 446 -7.14 4.86 0.14
CA TYR A 446 -7.83 4.64 1.38
C TYR A 446 -7.87 5.95 2.14
N ASP A 447 -9.05 6.34 2.60
CA ASP A 447 -9.31 7.57 3.33
C ASP A 447 -9.89 7.20 4.70
N SER A 448 -9.19 7.63 5.74
CA SER A 448 -9.54 7.34 7.13
C SER A 448 -9.13 8.49 8.00
N ASP A 449 -9.95 8.81 8.99
CA ASP A 449 -9.71 9.87 9.96
C ASP A 449 -9.34 9.26 11.33
N ILE A 450 -8.59 10.02 12.13
CA ILE A 450 -8.46 9.73 13.57
C ILE A 450 -9.60 10.41 14.31
N VAL A 451 -10.30 9.64 15.13
CA VAL A 451 -11.42 10.11 15.93
C VAL A 451 -11.19 9.79 17.41
N ALA A 452 -11.44 10.77 18.27
CA ALA A 452 -11.46 10.61 19.71
C ALA A 452 -12.89 10.43 20.21
N LEU A 453 -13.13 9.34 20.95
CA LEU A 453 -14.36 9.14 21.71
C LEU A 453 -14.13 9.49 23.17
N PRO A 454 -14.94 10.37 23.78
CA PRO A 454 -14.84 10.65 25.21
C PRO A 454 -15.28 9.44 26.05
N LEU A 455 -14.56 9.22 27.16
CA LEU A 455 -14.91 8.24 28.20
C LEU A 455 -15.71 8.88 29.36
N ALA A 456 -15.47 10.16 29.64
CA ALA A 456 -16.16 10.92 30.67
C ALA A 456 -17.60 11.26 30.22
N GLY A 457 -18.60 10.72 30.93
CA GLY A 457 -20.03 10.75 30.57
C GLY A 457 -20.61 9.37 30.25
N THR A 458 -19.78 8.45 29.76
CA THR A 458 -20.12 7.04 29.46
C THR A 458 -20.01 6.15 30.71
N LEU A 459 -19.19 6.57 31.68
CA LEU A 459 -18.89 5.86 32.93
C LEU A 459 -19.70 6.36 34.14
N ALA A 460 -20.34 7.53 34.03
CA ALA A 460 -21.02 8.20 35.13
C ALA A 460 -22.54 8.02 35.02
N ASN A 461 -23.08 7.10 35.81
CA ASN A 461 -24.50 6.96 36.16
C ASN A 461 -25.45 6.51 35.03
N ASN A 462 -25.59 5.20 34.82
CA ASN A 462 -26.87 4.47 34.82
C ASN A 462 -26.67 3.03 34.35
N GLU A 463 -26.51 2.10 35.28
CA GLU A 463 -26.42 0.64 35.05
C GLU A 463 -27.72 -0.01 34.53
N GLN A 464 -28.70 0.79 34.10
CA GLN A 464 -30.04 0.32 33.71
C GLN A 464 -30.64 1.04 32.49
N LYS A 465 -29.87 1.86 31.76
CA LYS A 465 -30.37 2.50 30.53
C LYS A 465 -29.89 1.75 29.28
N PRO A 466 -30.76 1.62 28.26
CA PRO A 466 -30.38 1.00 27.00
C PRO A 466 -29.21 1.77 26.40
N VAL A 467 -28.24 1.00 25.89
CA VAL A 467 -27.13 1.38 25.01
C VAL A 467 -27.38 2.75 24.37
N GLN A 468 -26.64 3.77 24.79
CA GLN A 468 -26.80 5.13 24.27
C GLN A 468 -26.61 5.13 22.74
N SER A 469 -27.41 5.94 22.06
CA SER A 469 -27.27 6.27 20.63
C SER A 469 -25.83 6.61 20.28
N ALA A 470 -25.39 6.18 19.08
CA ALA A 470 -24.03 6.33 18.52
C ALA A 470 -23.25 7.53 19.11
N LEU A 471 -22.17 7.22 19.84
CA LEU A 471 -21.28 8.23 20.40
C LEU A 471 -20.70 9.10 19.28
N SER A 472 -20.86 10.42 19.40
CA SER A 472 -20.27 11.38 18.46
C SER A 472 -18.83 11.65 18.88
N GLY A 473 -17.88 11.11 18.11
CA GLY A 473 -16.46 11.38 18.30
C GLY A 473 -16.01 12.72 17.73
N THR A 474 -14.90 13.24 18.26
CA THR A 474 -14.23 14.43 17.73
C THR A 474 -13.12 14.02 16.78
N VAL A 475 -13.08 14.60 15.59
CA VAL A 475 -12.01 14.34 14.61
C VAL A 475 -10.72 15.00 15.08
N ILE A 476 -9.66 14.22 15.27
CA ILE A 476 -8.34 14.68 15.72
C ILE A 476 -7.43 14.97 14.53
N ALA A 477 -7.48 14.14 13.51
CA ALA A 477 -6.70 14.30 12.30
C ALA A 477 -7.51 13.84 11.09
N ARG A 478 -7.47 14.63 10.02
CA ARG A 478 -8.17 14.39 8.76
C ARG A 478 -7.34 14.85 7.58
N SER A 479 -7.41 14.10 6.49
CA SER A 479 -7.00 14.54 5.17
C SER A 479 -7.91 13.94 4.08
N VAL A 480 -7.38 13.72 2.88
CA VAL A 480 -8.02 12.95 1.81
C VAL A 480 -7.31 11.60 1.61
N LYS A 481 -6.50 11.21 2.59
CA LYS A 481 -5.58 10.08 2.63
C LYS A 481 -5.76 9.39 3.97
N ALA A 482 -5.24 8.18 4.09
CA ALA A 482 -5.35 7.43 5.33
C ALA A 482 -4.61 8.14 6.48
N GLU A 483 -5.32 8.38 7.58
CA GLU A 483 -4.78 8.54 8.93
C GLU A 483 -5.07 7.27 9.76
N ASN A 484 -4.04 6.67 10.35
CA ASN A 484 -4.16 5.40 11.08
C ASN A 484 -3.34 5.39 12.39
N ASN A 485 -3.66 4.44 13.26
CA ASN A 485 -2.85 4.00 14.40
C ASN A 485 -2.43 5.13 15.35
N ALA A 486 -3.34 6.01 15.76
CA ALA A 486 -2.98 7.14 16.62
C ALA A 486 -2.69 6.71 18.08
N LEU A 487 -1.66 7.31 18.67
CA LEU A 487 -1.16 7.04 20.03
C LEU A 487 -0.91 8.33 20.80
N PHE A 488 -1.33 8.35 22.06
CA PHE A 488 -1.00 9.44 22.99
C PHE A 488 0.47 9.39 23.41
N GLN A 489 1.14 10.54 23.42
CA GLN A 489 2.47 10.68 23.99
C GLN A 489 2.44 10.49 25.52
N PRO A 490 3.28 9.62 26.09
CA PRO A 490 3.44 9.52 27.53
C PRO A 490 3.95 10.83 28.14
N GLY A 491 3.28 11.33 29.17
CA GLY A 491 3.73 12.52 29.93
C GLY A 491 3.69 13.84 29.16
N GLY A 492 3.13 13.87 27.95
CA GLY A 492 3.05 15.05 27.10
C GLY A 492 1.68 15.21 26.44
N ASN A 493 1.59 16.15 25.48
CA ASN A 493 0.34 16.51 24.82
C ASN A 493 0.31 16.13 23.33
N LEU A 494 1.35 15.45 22.83
CA LEU A 494 1.41 15.06 21.43
C LEU A 494 0.57 13.81 21.16
N ILE A 495 0.07 13.72 19.94
CA ILE A 495 -0.49 12.51 19.35
C ILE A 495 0.38 12.14 18.16
N ALA A 496 0.98 10.96 18.20
CA ALA A 496 1.63 10.35 17.04
C ALA A 496 0.60 9.55 16.26
N PHE A 497 0.61 9.68 14.94
CA PHE A 497 -0.27 8.91 14.06
C PHE A 497 0.39 8.68 12.71
N GLN A 498 -0.06 7.68 11.97
CA GLN A 498 0.42 7.38 10.63
C GLN A 498 -0.42 8.18 9.65
N SER A 499 0.18 8.89 8.69
CA SER A 499 -0.57 9.56 7.64
C SER A 499 0.12 9.51 6.28
N ALA A 500 -0.67 9.28 5.24
CA ALA A 500 -0.23 9.30 3.85
C ALA A 500 -0.40 10.66 3.16
N ARG A 501 -0.61 11.73 3.92
CA ARG A 501 -0.89 13.09 3.38
C ARG A 501 0.23 13.71 2.56
N SER A 502 1.49 13.30 2.76
CA SER A 502 2.63 13.69 1.93
C SER A 502 2.83 12.81 0.69
N GLY A 503 1.86 11.93 0.40
CA GLY A 503 1.90 11.00 -0.73
C GLY A 503 2.12 9.55 -0.29
N GLN A 504 2.84 9.35 0.80
CA GLN A 504 3.21 8.03 1.35
C GLN A 504 3.07 7.99 2.87
N LEU A 505 2.90 6.80 3.43
CA LEU A 505 2.65 6.63 4.86
C LEU A 505 3.91 7.03 5.65
N GLN A 506 3.75 8.02 6.53
CA GLN A 506 4.80 8.53 7.42
C GLN A 506 4.24 8.65 8.83
N VAL A 507 5.11 8.80 9.82
CA VAL A 507 4.76 9.20 11.18
C VAL A 507 4.58 10.73 11.20
N TRP A 508 3.44 11.16 11.73
CA TRP A 508 3.09 12.56 11.94
C TRP A 508 2.82 12.79 13.43
N LEU A 509 3.09 14.01 13.87
CA LEU A 509 2.77 14.48 15.21
C LEU A 509 1.72 15.59 15.13
N SER A 510 0.85 15.63 16.13
CA SER A 510 -0.08 16.73 16.37
C SER A 510 -0.04 17.13 17.85
N ASP A 511 -0.07 18.43 18.13
CA ASP A 511 -0.22 18.99 19.47
C ASP A 511 -1.67 19.43 19.76
N GLY A 512 -2.60 19.12 18.85
CA GLY A 512 -4.00 19.56 18.88
C GLY A 512 -4.26 20.88 18.14
N HIS A 513 -3.22 21.62 17.75
CA HIS A 513 -3.32 22.88 17.00
C HIS A 513 -2.64 22.79 15.62
N ALA A 514 -1.42 22.26 15.60
CA ALA A 514 -0.61 22.07 14.42
C ALA A 514 -0.35 20.59 14.19
N THR A 515 -0.02 20.25 12.95
CA THR A 515 0.40 18.90 12.58
C THR A 515 1.61 18.97 11.65
N TRP A 516 2.65 18.17 11.93
CA TRP A 516 3.86 18.12 11.12
C TRP A 516 4.35 16.68 10.94
N GLN A 517 5.08 16.46 9.86
CA GLN A 517 5.68 15.17 9.55
C GLN A 517 6.93 14.98 10.42
N LEU A 518 7.06 13.82 11.04
CA LEU A 518 8.23 13.46 11.84
C LEU A 518 9.21 12.62 11.03
N SER A 519 8.74 11.55 10.40
CA SER A 519 9.59 10.61 9.66
C SER A 519 9.78 11.01 8.20
N HIS A 520 10.83 10.49 7.59
CA HIS A 520 11.12 10.63 6.15
C HIS A 520 11.53 9.27 5.57
N PHE A 521 10.69 8.25 5.78
CA PHE A 521 10.98 6.92 5.27
C PHE A 521 11.06 6.89 3.74
N PRO A 522 11.89 5.99 3.17
CA PRO A 522 12.00 5.82 1.73
C PRO A 522 10.66 5.56 1.04
N THR A 523 10.65 5.76 -0.28
CA THR A 523 9.50 5.43 -1.11
C THR A 523 9.11 3.97 -0.91
N ASP A 524 7.79 3.75 -0.77
CA ASP A 524 7.19 2.41 -0.71
C ASP A 524 7.49 1.63 0.59
N THR A 525 7.91 2.32 1.66
CA THR A 525 7.99 1.74 3.00
C THR A 525 6.61 1.44 3.58
N TYR A 526 6.43 0.21 4.07
CA TYR A 526 5.24 -0.18 4.83
C TYR A 526 5.48 0.03 6.32
N LEU A 527 4.70 0.91 6.94
CA LEU A 527 4.72 1.16 8.38
C LEU A 527 3.63 0.31 9.06
N TYR A 528 4.05 -0.73 9.78
CA TYR A 528 3.15 -1.70 10.41
C TYR A 528 2.72 -1.25 11.81
N ASP A 529 3.70 -1.00 12.68
CA ASP A 529 3.46 -0.66 14.09
C ASP A 529 4.30 0.53 14.51
N MET A 530 3.84 1.23 15.54
CA MET A 530 4.65 2.19 16.28
C MET A 530 4.26 2.18 17.75
N HIS A 531 5.22 2.46 18.63
CA HIS A 531 5.02 2.49 20.08
C HIS A 531 5.88 3.57 20.70
N TRP A 532 5.30 4.41 21.56
CA TRP A 532 6.07 5.43 22.28
C TRP A 532 7.06 4.78 23.26
N ALA A 533 8.26 5.36 23.36
CA ALA A 533 9.09 5.19 24.54
C ALA A 533 8.39 5.83 25.75
N LYS A 534 8.58 5.26 26.94
CA LYS A 534 7.92 5.74 28.18
C LYS A 534 8.29 7.17 28.56
N ASP A 535 9.45 7.66 28.13
CA ASP A 535 9.89 9.04 28.33
C ASP A 535 9.24 10.04 27.36
N GLY A 536 8.51 9.56 26.35
CA GLY A 536 7.84 10.38 25.35
C GLY A 536 8.77 11.04 24.32
N ASN A 537 10.07 10.69 24.29
CA ASN A 537 11.06 11.36 23.43
C ASN A 537 11.35 10.63 22.11
N SER A 538 10.84 9.41 21.94
CA SER A 538 11.03 8.61 20.74
C SER A 538 9.92 7.57 20.55
N LEU A 539 9.86 7.01 19.36
CA LEU A 539 8.96 5.94 18.95
C LEU A 539 9.80 4.75 18.47
N LEU A 540 9.46 3.54 18.93
CA LEU A 540 9.86 2.33 18.26
C LEU A 540 8.93 2.12 17.07
N VAL A 541 9.45 2.05 15.85
CA VAL A 541 8.67 1.87 14.62
C VAL A 541 9.06 0.57 13.91
N ASN A 542 8.06 -0.11 13.36
CA ASN A 542 8.23 -1.31 12.55
C ASN A 542 7.93 -0.98 11.09
N THR A 543 9.00 -0.90 10.29
CA THR A 543 8.95 -0.57 8.86
C THR A 543 9.51 -1.72 8.04
N ASP A 544 8.73 -2.26 7.09
CA ASP A 544 9.12 -3.39 6.25
C ASP A 544 9.67 -4.59 7.06
N TYR A 545 9.04 -4.87 8.20
CA TYR A 545 9.41 -5.90 9.18
C TYR A 545 10.77 -5.70 9.87
N ALA A 546 11.34 -4.50 9.78
CA ALA A 546 12.56 -4.10 10.48
C ALA A 546 12.24 -3.02 11.53
N LEU A 547 12.96 -3.05 12.66
CA LEU A 547 12.77 -2.11 13.75
C LEU A 547 13.75 -0.95 13.67
N SER A 548 13.25 0.23 14.02
CA SER A 548 14.08 1.39 14.26
C SER A 548 13.49 2.28 15.34
N GLN A 549 14.34 3.06 15.99
CA GLN A 549 13.93 4.09 16.93
C GLN A 549 13.91 5.43 16.19
N LEU A 550 12.76 6.12 16.22
CA LEU A 550 12.51 7.42 15.62
C LEU A 550 12.39 8.47 16.72
N PHE A 551 13.26 9.46 16.73
CA PHE A 551 13.29 10.52 17.74
C PHE A 551 12.45 11.74 17.31
N LEU A 552 12.08 12.58 18.28
CA LEU A 552 11.26 13.78 18.03
C LEU A 552 11.92 14.84 17.14
N ASP A 553 13.25 14.80 16.97
CA ASP A 553 13.98 15.65 16.02
C ASP A 553 13.95 15.10 14.58
N GLY A 554 13.31 13.96 14.35
CA GLY A 554 13.23 13.27 13.06
C GLY A 554 14.42 12.34 12.77
N SER A 555 15.42 12.28 13.66
CA SER A 555 16.53 11.33 13.53
C SER A 555 16.05 9.89 13.77
N GLN A 556 16.70 8.94 13.12
CA GLN A 556 16.33 7.53 13.18
C GLN A 556 17.56 6.65 13.41
N HIS A 557 17.42 5.65 14.27
CA HIS A 557 18.44 4.64 14.54
C HIS A 557 17.89 3.24 14.25
N SER A 558 18.48 2.54 13.29
CA SER A 558 18.08 1.17 12.95
C SER A 558 18.50 0.19 14.05
N LEU A 559 17.62 -0.74 14.40
CA LEU A 559 17.90 -1.81 15.36
C LEU A 559 18.11 -3.10 14.57
N PRO A 560 19.33 -3.67 14.56
CA PRO A 560 19.61 -4.86 13.77
C PRO A 560 18.94 -6.09 14.38
N PHE A 561 18.06 -6.72 13.61
CA PHE A 561 17.44 -8.01 13.94
C PHE A 561 17.69 -9.01 12.83
N GLU A 562 17.94 -10.26 13.23
CA GLU A 562 18.18 -11.37 12.31
C GLU A 562 16.89 -11.79 11.59
N TYR A 563 15.76 -11.72 12.28
CA TYR A 563 14.46 -12.22 11.83
C TYR A 563 13.49 -11.06 11.55
N PRO A 564 12.59 -11.20 10.56
CA PRO A 564 11.56 -10.22 10.30
C PRO A 564 10.54 -10.16 11.45
N ILE A 565 10.21 -8.95 11.88
CA ILE A 565 9.27 -8.66 12.97
C ILE A 565 7.93 -8.27 12.34
N HIS A 566 6.96 -9.18 12.35
CA HIS A 566 5.64 -8.99 11.76
C HIS A 566 4.72 -8.08 12.57
N SER A 567 4.89 -8.07 13.90
CA SER A 567 4.10 -7.21 14.78
C SER A 567 4.89 -6.86 16.02
N VAL A 568 4.81 -5.61 16.45
CA VAL A 568 5.18 -5.17 17.80
C VAL A 568 3.91 -4.94 18.60
N PHE A 569 3.71 -5.70 19.66
CA PHE A 569 2.52 -5.62 20.50
C PHE A 569 2.70 -4.70 21.70
N HIS A 570 3.91 -4.63 22.23
CA HIS A 570 4.26 -3.78 23.36
C HIS A 570 5.73 -3.44 23.33
N TYR A 571 6.09 -2.24 23.79
CA TYR A 571 7.46 -1.77 23.95
C TYR A 571 7.67 -1.20 25.34
N ASP A 572 8.69 -1.70 26.05
CA ASP A 572 9.18 -1.12 27.30
C ASP A 572 10.59 -0.55 27.11
N SER A 573 10.66 0.78 27.02
CA SER A 573 11.93 1.49 26.81
C SER A 573 12.86 1.48 28.02
N HIS A 574 12.39 1.16 29.23
CA HIS A 574 13.26 1.09 30.42
C HIS A 574 14.11 -0.17 30.44
N THR A 575 13.49 -1.31 30.13
CA THR A 575 14.18 -2.61 30.01
C THR A 575 14.73 -2.84 28.60
N ASN A 576 14.38 -1.96 27.66
CA ASN A 576 14.64 -2.07 26.24
C ASN A 576 14.15 -3.41 25.68
N THR A 577 12.93 -3.81 26.07
CA THR A 577 12.29 -5.05 25.60
C THR A 577 11.04 -4.76 24.78
N ALA A 578 10.73 -5.65 23.85
CA ALA A 578 9.50 -5.60 23.08
C ALA A 578 8.83 -6.97 23.02
N LEU A 579 7.51 -6.99 23.15
CA LEU A 579 6.70 -8.16 22.82
C LEU A 579 6.41 -8.14 21.34
N VAL A 580 6.81 -9.19 20.64
CA VAL A 580 6.77 -9.24 19.18
C VAL A 580 6.21 -10.55 18.66
N LYS A 581 5.67 -10.47 17.45
CA LYS A 581 5.47 -11.62 16.58
C LYS A 581 6.56 -11.57 15.51
N LEU A 582 7.50 -12.52 15.54
CA LEU A 582 8.57 -12.62 14.55
C LEU A 582 8.48 -13.93 13.78
N GLN A 583 9.03 -13.97 12.57
CA GLN A 583 9.10 -15.20 11.79
C GLN A 583 10.47 -15.85 11.97
N ILE A 584 10.48 -17.04 12.57
CA ILE A 584 11.68 -17.87 12.70
C ILE A 584 11.44 -19.12 11.88
N ASN A 585 12.35 -19.38 10.93
CA ASN A 585 12.30 -20.58 10.10
C ASN A 585 10.97 -20.77 9.36
N GLY A 586 10.44 -19.69 8.79
CA GLY A 586 9.16 -19.67 8.08
C GLY A 586 7.92 -19.66 8.97
N VAL A 587 8.05 -19.85 10.29
CA VAL A 587 6.94 -19.96 11.24
C VAL A 587 6.88 -18.75 12.15
N LEU A 588 5.67 -18.19 12.33
CA LEU A 588 5.45 -17.08 13.26
C LEU A 588 5.56 -17.57 14.71
N LYS A 589 6.32 -16.84 15.51
CA LYS A 589 6.57 -17.09 16.93
C LYS A 589 6.21 -15.86 17.73
N PHE A 590 5.64 -16.08 18.91
CA PHE A 590 5.39 -15.03 19.89
C PHE A 590 6.53 -15.02 20.91
N ALA A 591 7.22 -13.88 21.03
CA ALA A 591 8.42 -13.78 21.84
C ALA A 591 8.55 -12.42 22.50
N GLU A 592 9.32 -12.39 23.58
CA GLU A 592 9.92 -11.16 24.11
C GLU A 592 11.34 -11.03 23.56
N VAL A 593 11.68 -9.85 23.04
CA VAL A 593 13.02 -9.55 22.51
C VAL A 593 13.65 -8.42 23.31
N ASN A 594 14.95 -8.53 23.59
CA ASN A 594 15.75 -7.43 24.07
C ASN A 594 16.34 -6.68 22.88
N LEU A 595 16.05 -5.38 22.77
CA LEU A 595 16.43 -4.55 21.63
C LEU A 595 17.90 -4.11 21.66
N ALA A 596 18.58 -4.21 22.80
CA ALA A 596 20.01 -3.88 22.92
C ALA A 596 20.90 -5.09 22.59
N SER A 597 20.58 -6.27 23.12
CA SER A 597 21.37 -7.49 22.93
C SER A 597 20.91 -8.36 21.76
N ALA A 598 19.75 -8.05 21.16
CA ALA A 598 19.05 -8.89 20.17
C ALA A 598 18.75 -10.33 20.67
N THR A 599 18.76 -10.56 21.99
CA THR A 599 18.36 -11.83 22.58
C THR A 599 16.84 -11.96 22.59
N ARG A 600 16.34 -13.20 22.50
CA ARG A 600 14.91 -13.50 22.43
C ARG A 600 14.54 -14.64 23.35
N GLU A 601 13.34 -14.56 23.92
CA GLU A 601 12.69 -15.61 24.68
C GLU A 601 11.35 -15.91 24.01
N VAL A 602 11.19 -17.13 23.49
CA VAL A 602 9.93 -17.57 22.89
C VAL A 602 8.96 -17.88 24.03
N ILE A 603 7.88 -17.10 24.12
CA ILE A 603 6.87 -17.23 25.17
C ILE A 603 6.01 -18.46 24.88
N ASN A 604 5.47 -18.55 23.67
CA ASN A 604 4.74 -19.73 23.22
C ASN A 604 4.80 -19.90 21.69
N ASN A 605 4.39 -21.07 21.23
CA ASN A 605 4.26 -21.40 19.81
C ASN A 605 2.83 -21.17 19.29
N VAL A 606 1.95 -20.59 20.09
CA VAL A 606 0.55 -20.35 19.71
C VAL A 606 0.54 -19.15 18.75
N GLY A 607 -0.27 -19.23 17.70
CA GLY A 607 -0.48 -18.09 16.82
C GLY A 607 -1.16 -16.97 17.60
N VAL A 608 -0.40 -15.95 18.01
CA VAL A 608 -0.94 -14.77 18.68
C VAL A 608 -1.42 -13.75 17.65
N THR A 609 -2.68 -13.33 17.82
CA THR A 609 -3.30 -12.32 16.95
C THR A 609 -3.00 -10.91 17.46
N GLN A 610 -3.13 -10.66 18.76
CA GLN A 610 -2.77 -9.42 19.44
C GLN A 610 -2.32 -9.72 20.89
N ALA A 611 -1.48 -8.87 21.47
CA ALA A 611 -1.05 -8.97 22.87
C ALA A 611 -0.86 -7.59 23.50
N VAL A 612 -0.83 -7.53 24.83
CA VAL A 612 -0.54 -6.32 25.61
C VAL A 612 0.00 -6.67 27.00
N LYS A 613 0.84 -5.81 27.57
CA LYS A 613 1.18 -5.83 29.00
C LYS A 613 0.40 -4.74 29.74
N THR A 614 -0.28 -5.07 30.84
CA THR A 614 -0.94 -4.07 31.68
C THR A 614 0.08 -3.28 32.52
N ALA A 615 -0.35 -2.20 33.18
CA ALA A 615 0.53 -1.42 34.04
C ALA A 615 1.16 -2.23 35.20
N GLN A 616 0.54 -3.36 35.58
CA GLN A 616 1.04 -4.29 36.61
C GLN A 616 1.98 -5.37 36.03
N GLY A 617 2.29 -5.31 34.72
CA GLY A 617 3.16 -6.28 34.05
C GLY A 617 2.46 -7.58 33.64
N ARG A 618 1.13 -7.68 33.80
CA ARG A 618 0.36 -8.85 33.38
C ARG A 618 0.27 -8.91 31.85
N LEU A 619 0.63 -10.04 31.26
CA LEU A 619 0.54 -10.27 29.82
C LEU A 619 -0.84 -10.85 29.48
N ILE A 620 -1.57 -10.15 28.60
CA ILE A 620 -2.82 -10.62 28.00
C ILE A 620 -2.64 -10.74 26.50
N PHE A 621 -3.08 -11.84 25.90
CA PHE A 621 -2.98 -12.07 24.47
C PHE A 621 -4.18 -12.82 23.92
N THR A 622 -4.35 -12.79 22.60
CA THR A 622 -5.40 -13.53 21.90
C THR A 622 -4.82 -14.58 20.97
N ASP A 623 -5.42 -15.77 20.96
CA ASP A 623 -5.02 -16.85 20.04
C ASP A 623 -5.65 -16.69 18.62
N GLN A 624 -5.44 -17.69 17.75
CA GLN A 624 -6.01 -17.73 16.40
C GLN A 624 -7.53 -17.93 16.37
N LEU A 625 -8.12 -18.33 17.49
CA LEU A 625 -9.57 -18.49 17.66
C LEU A 625 -10.18 -17.29 18.38
N ASP A 626 -9.45 -16.17 18.46
CA ASP A 626 -9.92 -14.91 19.07
C ASP A 626 -10.20 -15.00 20.58
N ARG A 627 -9.66 -16.02 21.27
CA ARG A 627 -9.85 -16.19 22.72
C ARG A 627 -8.79 -15.42 23.50
N PHE A 628 -9.19 -14.79 24.60
CA PHE A 628 -8.30 -14.02 25.47
C PHE A 628 -7.67 -14.90 26.55
N TRP A 629 -6.35 -14.77 26.69
CA TRP A 629 -5.54 -15.52 27.64
C TRP A 629 -4.75 -14.56 28.52
N LEU A 630 -4.77 -14.81 29.82
CA LEU A 630 -3.89 -14.19 30.80
C LEU A 630 -2.71 -15.13 31.04
N GLN A 631 -1.49 -14.63 30.91
CA GLN A 631 -0.30 -15.43 31.19
C GLN A 631 -0.26 -15.85 32.67
N GLY A 632 -0.12 -17.15 32.91
CA GLY A 632 0.01 -17.71 34.25
C GLY A 632 1.42 -18.23 34.56
N PRO A 633 1.72 -18.55 35.84
CA PRO A 633 3.04 -19.03 36.24
C PRO A 633 3.32 -20.48 35.80
N VAL A 634 2.28 -21.26 35.51
CA VAL A 634 2.38 -22.66 35.06
C VAL A 634 1.63 -22.84 33.75
N GLU A 635 0.37 -22.39 33.69
CA GLU A 635 -0.49 -22.46 32.51
C GLU A 635 -1.20 -21.13 32.30
N ASP A 636 -1.43 -20.77 31.04
CA ASP A 636 -2.20 -19.59 30.66
C ASP A 636 -3.69 -19.80 31.00
N GLN A 637 -4.32 -18.75 31.52
CA GLN A 637 -5.71 -18.79 31.98
C GLN A 637 -6.63 -18.10 30.98
N LEU A 638 -7.72 -18.78 30.62
CA LEU A 638 -8.74 -18.20 29.74
C LEU A 638 -9.51 -17.10 30.48
N ILE A 639 -9.66 -15.94 29.85
CA ILE A 639 -10.51 -14.85 30.35
C ILE A 639 -11.93 -15.07 29.82
N GLU A 640 -12.68 -15.98 30.44
CA GLU A 640 -14.01 -16.40 29.98
C GLU A 640 -15.00 -15.25 29.67
N PRO A 641 -15.07 -14.15 30.46
CA PRO A 641 -15.97 -13.04 30.16
C PRO A 641 -15.69 -12.35 28.81
N LEU A 642 -14.49 -12.53 28.24
CA LEU A 642 -14.08 -11.97 26.96
C LEU A 642 -14.25 -12.94 25.78
N ASN A 643 -14.84 -14.11 26.00
CA ASN A 643 -15.14 -15.03 24.90
C ASN A 643 -16.03 -14.35 23.84
N ASN A 644 -15.63 -14.50 22.57
CA ASN A 644 -16.26 -13.88 21.41
C ASN A 644 -16.24 -12.33 21.39
N GLN A 645 -15.48 -11.67 22.27
CA GLN A 645 -15.42 -10.21 22.33
C GLN A 645 -14.31 -9.61 21.46
N PHE A 646 -13.34 -10.42 21.01
CA PHE A 646 -12.30 -9.94 20.10
C PHE A 646 -12.83 -9.81 18.67
N SER A 647 -12.29 -8.84 17.95
CA SER A 647 -12.46 -8.71 16.50
C SER A 647 -11.18 -8.17 15.87
N ASN A 648 -11.13 -8.11 14.53
CA ASN A 648 -10.02 -7.49 13.81
C ASN A 648 -9.90 -5.97 14.01
N LYS A 649 -10.78 -5.33 14.81
CA LYS A 649 -10.65 -3.94 15.25
C LYS A 649 -9.64 -3.79 16.39
N GLY A 650 -9.25 -4.89 17.01
CA GLY A 650 -8.29 -4.95 18.09
C GLY A 650 -8.83 -4.54 19.46
N PHE A 651 -7.94 -4.51 20.43
CA PHE A 651 -8.17 -3.98 21.78
C PHE A 651 -6.94 -3.19 22.26
N VAL A 652 -7.12 -2.35 23.28
CA VAL A 652 -6.06 -1.55 23.90
C VAL A 652 -6.18 -1.64 25.42
N VAL A 653 -5.14 -1.21 26.13
CA VAL A 653 -5.14 -1.15 27.60
C VAL A 653 -4.92 0.29 28.06
N TYR A 654 -5.63 0.68 29.12
CA TYR A 654 -5.27 1.85 29.92
C TYR A 654 -5.34 1.50 31.40
N GLY A 655 -4.22 1.70 32.10
CA GLY A 655 -4.03 1.20 33.46
C GLY A 655 -4.14 -0.33 33.49
N ASP A 656 -5.24 -0.82 34.06
CA ASP A 656 -5.55 -2.25 34.18
C ASP A 656 -6.92 -2.62 33.55
N THR A 657 -7.47 -1.70 32.75
CA THR A 657 -8.73 -1.88 32.02
C THR A 657 -8.44 -2.07 30.54
N LEU A 658 -9.04 -3.12 29.97
CA LEU A 658 -9.02 -3.38 28.53
C LEU A 658 -10.22 -2.70 27.89
N TYR A 659 -10.01 -2.16 26.69
CA TYR A 659 -11.05 -1.64 25.82
C TYR A 659 -10.94 -2.30 24.46
N GLY A 660 -12.04 -2.74 23.89
CA GLY A 660 -12.03 -3.33 22.56
C GLY A 660 -13.35 -3.16 21.84
N ILE A 661 -13.36 -3.54 20.56
CA ILE A 661 -14.56 -3.53 19.73
C ILE A 661 -14.81 -4.96 19.25
N ASN A 662 -15.98 -5.50 19.54
CA ASN A 662 -16.35 -6.86 19.11
C ASN A 662 -16.87 -6.89 17.66
N LYS A 663 -17.21 -8.09 17.15
CA LYS A 663 -17.68 -8.27 15.76
C LYS A 663 -19.02 -7.60 15.47
N ASP A 664 -19.80 -7.33 16.51
CA ASP A 664 -21.10 -6.65 16.44
C ASP A 664 -20.96 -5.12 16.47
N PHE A 665 -19.73 -4.59 16.44
CA PHE A 665 -19.42 -3.16 16.55
C PHE A 665 -19.79 -2.54 17.90
N GLN A 666 -19.67 -3.32 18.96
CA GLN A 666 -19.86 -2.84 20.33
C GLN A 666 -18.51 -2.53 20.97
N LEU A 667 -18.35 -1.31 21.46
CA LEU A 667 -17.26 -0.91 22.32
C LEU A 667 -17.50 -1.48 23.72
N TRP A 668 -16.58 -2.29 24.19
CA TRP A 668 -16.62 -2.93 25.50
C TRP A 668 -15.42 -2.55 26.35
N ARG A 669 -15.58 -2.71 27.67
CA ARG A 669 -14.52 -2.61 28.66
C ARG A 669 -14.43 -3.88 29.50
N TYR A 670 -13.24 -4.19 29.98
CA TYR A 670 -13.02 -5.22 30.99
C TYR A 670 -12.04 -4.74 32.05
N ALA A 671 -12.51 -4.60 33.28
CA ALA A 671 -11.72 -4.20 34.43
C ALA A 671 -11.01 -5.43 34.99
N GLY A 672 -9.68 -5.52 34.82
CA GLY A 672 -8.89 -6.71 35.15
C GLY A 672 -8.68 -6.94 36.65
N ASP A 673 -9.00 -5.96 37.50
CA ASP A 673 -8.95 -6.01 38.95
C ASP A 673 -10.24 -6.58 39.56
N THR A 674 -11.40 -6.18 39.02
CA THR A 674 -12.72 -6.67 39.46
C THR A 674 -13.27 -7.79 38.59
N ALA A 675 -12.56 -8.19 37.54
CA ALA A 675 -13.01 -9.13 36.50
C ALA A 675 -14.38 -8.75 35.89
N HIS A 676 -14.66 -7.45 35.78
CA HIS A 676 -15.97 -6.96 35.35
C HIS A 676 -15.97 -6.58 33.87
N PHE A 677 -16.81 -7.25 33.09
CA PHE A 677 -17.08 -6.94 31.69
C PHE A 677 -18.32 -6.06 31.53
N ALA A 678 -18.24 -5.07 30.64
CA ALA A 678 -19.41 -4.30 30.23
C ALA A 678 -19.29 -3.82 28.77
N VAL A 679 -20.37 -3.92 28.01
CA VAL A 679 -20.54 -3.15 26.77
C VAL A 679 -20.90 -1.72 27.15
N ILE A 680 -20.13 -0.75 26.66
CA ILE A 680 -20.28 0.66 27.03
C ILE A 680 -20.90 1.52 25.92
N ALA A 681 -20.77 1.12 24.65
CA ALA A 681 -21.39 1.83 23.53
C ALA A 681 -21.45 0.98 22.25
N GLU A 682 -22.30 1.40 21.30
CA GLU A 682 -22.23 0.97 19.90
C GLU A 682 -21.35 1.95 19.13
N VAL A 683 -20.55 1.44 18.20
CA VAL A 683 -19.72 2.26 17.31
C VAL A 683 -20.15 2.07 15.84
N PRO A 684 -19.93 3.07 14.97
CA PRO A 684 -20.25 2.92 13.56
C PRO A 684 -19.51 1.76 12.90
N LYS A 685 -20.16 1.10 11.91
CA LYS A 685 -19.54 0.05 11.08
C LYS A 685 -18.30 0.51 10.29
N THR A 686 -18.08 1.82 10.21
CA THR A 686 -16.94 2.46 9.58
C THR A 686 -15.70 2.48 10.46
N ILE A 687 -15.76 2.13 11.74
CA ILE A 687 -14.56 2.04 12.58
C ILE A 687 -13.72 0.85 12.11
N ASP A 688 -12.43 1.07 11.83
CA ASP A 688 -11.50 0.03 11.40
C ASP A 688 -10.60 -0.47 12.54
N ALA A 689 -10.32 0.36 13.54
CA ALA A 689 -9.49 -0.03 14.67
C ALA A 689 -9.71 0.85 15.90
N ILE A 690 -9.51 0.26 17.08
CA ILE A 690 -9.20 0.99 18.33
C ILE A 690 -7.67 1.02 18.50
N THR A 691 -7.10 2.20 18.72
CA THR A 691 -5.63 2.40 18.62
C THR A 691 -4.98 2.81 19.93
N ALA A 692 -5.65 3.61 20.77
CA ALA A 692 -5.17 3.95 22.10
C ALA A 692 -6.31 4.34 23.04
N ALA A 693 -6.05 4.28 24.34
CA ALA A 693 -6.95 4.79 25.38
C ALA A 693 -6.15 5.55 26.45
N ASN A 694 -6.78 6.56 27.05
CA ASN A 694 -6.29 7.23 28.25
C ASN A 694 -7.43 7.44 29.26
N ALA A 695 -7.22 8.25 30.31
CA ALA A 695 -8.24 8.49 31.33
C ALA A 695 -9.54 9.14 30.81
N THR A 696 -9.47 9.88 29.70
CA THR A 696 -10.56 10.76 29.26
C THR A 696 -11.14 10.36 27.91
N GLN A 697 -10.40 9.61 27.08
CA GLN A 697 -10.78 9.33 25.70
C GLN A 697 -10.15 8.06 25.13
N ILE A 698 -10.75 7.55 24.06
CA ILE A 698 -10.27 6.46 23.21
C ILE A 698 -10.02 7.01 21.80
N LEU A 699 -8.87 6.67 21.21
CA LEU A 699 -8.58 6.95 19.80
C LEU A 699 -9.00 5.78 18.93
N LEU A 700 -9.67 6.11 17.83
CA LEU A 700 -10.13 5.19 16.81
C LEU A 700 -9.64 5.63 15.43
N THR A 701 -9.43 4.65 14.56
CA THR A 701 -9.33 4.86 13.11
C THR A 701 -10.73 4.68 12.51
N GLN A 702 -11.26 5.71 11.86
CA GLN A 702 -12.55 5.66 11.17
C GLN A 702 -12.35 5.71 9.66
N ARG A 703 -12.85 4.70 8.94
CA ARG A 703 -12.94 4.72 7.48
C ARG A 703 -13.89 5.81 7.01
N ILE A 704 -13.42 6.66 6.12
CA ILE A 704 -14.25 7.62 5.40
C ILE A 704 -14.62 7.05 4.04
N ASN A 705 -13.62 6.54 3.31
CA ASN A 705 -13.79 6.01 1.97
C ASN A 705 -12.67 5.04 1.61
N GLY A 706 -12.91 4.14 0.66
CA GLY A 706 -11.92 3.18 0.19
C GLY A 706 -12.11 2.88 -1.27
N ARG A 707 -11.80 3.84 -2.14
CA ARG A 707 -11.95 3.66 -3.59
C ARG A 707 -10.75 2.95 -4.16
N LYS A 708 -11.02 1.83 -4.81
CA LYS A 708 -10.06 1.11 -5.64
C LYS A 708 -10.70 0.86 -6.99
N GLU A 709 -9.90 0.99 -8.04
CA GLU A 709 -10.31 0.90 -9.43
C GLU A 709 -9.39 -0.09 -10.14
N VAL A 710 -9.97 -0.83 -11.09
CA VAL A 710 -9.21 -1.64 -12.02
C VAL A 710 -8.87 -0.77 -13.23
N VAL A 711 -7.58 -0.66 -13.52
CA VAL A 711 -7.02 0.18 -14.57
C VAL A 711 -6.23 -0.67 -15.52
N GLU A 712 -6.32 -0.36 -16.79
CA GLU A 712 -5.47 -0.94 -17.82
C GLU A 712 -4.34 0.03 -18.17
N LEU A 713 -3.13 -0.52 -18.21
CA LEU A 713 -1.91 0.14 -18.66
C LEU A 713 -1.57 -0.43 -20.04
N VAL A 714 -1.25 0.45 -20.98
CA VAL A 714 -0.81 0.05 -22.32
C VAL A 714 0.69 0.24 -22.40
N LEU A 715 1.41 -0.78 -22.89
CA LEU A 715 2.84 -0.69 -23.16
C LEU A 715 3.09 0.14 -24.43
N ALA A 716 4.15 0.91 -24.44
CA ALA A 716 4.65 1.58 -25.65
C ALA A 716 5.24 0.54 -26.60
N GLU A 717 5.07 0.77 -27.90
CA GLU A 717 5.66 -0.05 -28.97
C GLU A 717 7.19 0.05 -29.02
#